data_AF-A0A9P1I073-F1
#
_entry.id   AF-A0A9P1I073-F1
#
_cell.length_a   1.000
_cell.length_b   1.000
_cell.length_c   1.000
_cell.angle_alpha   90.00
_cell.angle_beta   90.00
_cell.angle_gamma   90.00
#
_symmetry.space_group_name_H-M   'P 1'
#
loop_
_entity.id
_entity.type
_entity.pdbx_description
1 polymer ?
#
loop_
_entity_poly.entity_id
_entity_poly.type
_entity_poly.pdbx_seq_one_letter_code
_entity_poly.pdbx_strand_id
1 'polypeptide(L)'
;MAEARSAAALSFQVTHDGVSVSYDQELLRDIWHAFQRGYKRRVGRFKNNFIAGLFPANTLTFSLVVAAISVFSVLRKDLSFGIVPFIQHHILSFIFGEGIIGQSLSVLISGALIWFVLVQVLRFSIKFLLTYKGWMYEQPGKSVSTPTKLWLGLLHLISKSEPMLHSFQGALPHLPLPSLDETVSRHLRSMKPILSEQEYAELEFLSERFRKGVGRRLQRYLVLKSWLSTNYVTDWWEEFVYMRQRSPIMINSNYYGFDTLNEHPTTNQAARAANITWAAIQFRRLVDRQEVTPFSISPKSKVPFCTMQYERLFNSCRIPGEEVDRFLHWDDAKHVAVLCNGCWFKVIVHNGIRLLGAAELQYQFDEIVNHKPDPAEGEDRLAALTAGDRQPWSSTRRAFFRSGINKTSLNDIERAAFVVILDGEEVHYDPNDPSKLDHWAHNLLHGKAYDRWFDKSFNLIISKNGHVGCNTEHSWGDAAVTAHFMEWCLLRDIVFIGYDEKGNTKGDMEVKIKPERLKWSIPEPALEQIEKSLTVANDLIADVEMALLVWTDYGKGFAKKLGVSPDAFLQMCLQYTYYKNQNKFSLTYEASMTRLYREGRTETVRSCTVESSEFVLAMQDKNKTREERLAHLKTACNRHQELYRDAMCGKGVDRHLFALYVIKRYLEEESPFFDKIFPPSYLLSTSQTPLNQCETDMEGMSSDAKLRLVSAGGGFGPVADRGYGVSYIVAGENQLSFHISSKRSADNTSSQEFREELKRTLEEMKNLMFLSRVFCSSFVRVHDTAILSVALKEALSRSCIVQPDFISQEEEAAIFKEVEPHMKRLRYEKSHWDDAIHLYREREQKKWSPLAEQVIQRIRKHSFPQTADHLTHVHILDLHEDGVIKPHIDSVRYCGNVITGISLLSDCVMRLRHKDDPDKLIIDLFLQRRSLYRLGEQYRYDFTHEVLANKDSVFENKPVKKGRRISIICRDRPMIEDNIEESLRLKPIPLEET
;
A
#
# COMPACT_ATOMS: atom_id res chain seq x y z
N MET A 1 6.15 11.82 40.33
CA MET A 1 6.38 11.58 41.78
C MET A 1 5.80 10.27 42.34
N ALA A 2 5.40 9.28 41.51
CA ALA A 2 4.94 7.98 42.03
C ALA A 2 6.05 7.16 42.71
N GLU A 3 7.32 7.34 42.32
CA GLU A 3 8.48 6.73 42.98
C GLU A 3 8.92 7.45 44.28
N ALA A 4 8.48 8.70 44.48
CA ALA A 4 8.71 9.41 45.74
C ALA A 4 7.67 9.02 46.81
N ARG A 5 6.49 8.54 46.40
CA ARG A 5 5.48 7.96 47.32
C ARG A 5 5.83 6.54 47.77
N SER A 6 6.60 5.77 46.99
CA SER A 6 7.11 4.47 47.45
C SER A 6 8.11 4.57 48.62
N ALA A 7 8.71 5.74 48.85
CA ALA A 7 9.52 5.99 50.05
C ALA A 7 8.68 6.32 51.31
N ALA A 8 7.35 6.46 51.18
CA ALA A 8 6.43 6.73 52.28
C ALA A 8 5.67 5.47 52.78
N ALA A 9 5.94 4.29 52.21
CA ALA A 9 5.34 3.03 52.67
C ALA A 9 5.83 2.60 54.07
N LEU A 10 6.93 3.20 54.53
CA LEU A 10 7.51 3.01 55.85
C LEU A 10 7.79 4.40 56.43
N SER A 11 6.99 4.82 57.41
CA SER A 11 7.31 5.99 58.21
C SER A 11 8.02 5.51 59.48
N PHE A 12 9.22 6.04 59.72
CA PHE A 12 10.01 5.77 60.91
C PHE A 12 9.85 6.95 61.86
N GLN A 13 9.21 6.74 62.99
CA GLN A 13 9.18 7.69 64.09
C GLN A 13 9.99 7.13 65.26
N VAL A 14 11.06 7.82 65.64
CA VAL A 14 11.82 7.52 66.85
C VAL A 14 11.04 8.09 68.03
N THR A 15 10.48 7.21 68.85
CA THR A 15 9.80 7.55 70.11
C THR A 15 10.73 7.26 71.29
N HIS A 16 10.34 7.70 72.49
CA HIS A 16 11.07 7.49 73.74
C HIS A 16 11.22 6.00 74.11
N ASP A 17 10.39 5.12 73.54
CA ASP A 17 10.40 3.67 73.74
C ASP A 17 11.07 2.88 72.58
N GLY A 18 11.61 3.57 71.55
CA GLY A 18 12.31 2.94 70.42
C GLY A 18 11.88 3.45 69.04
N VAL A 19 12.22 2.72 67.97
CA VAL A 19 11.82 3.07 66.59
C VAL A 19 10.44 2.45 66.31
N SER A 20 9.42 3.29 66.16
CA SER A 20 8.10 2.86 65.66
C SER A 20 8.05 2.93 64.14
N VAL A 21 7.55 1.86 63.52
CA VAL A 21 7.42 1.73 62.07
C VAL A 21 5.93 1.62 61.73
N SER A 22 5.40 2.62 61.02
CA SER A 22 4.04 2.58 60.46
C SER A 22 4.13 2.25 58.96
N TYR A 23 3.39 1.23 58.54
CA TYR A 23 3.33 0.79 57.14
C TYR A 23 1.89 0.63 56.65
N ASP A 24 1.65 1.06 55.41
CA ASP A 24 0.36 0.95 54.73
C ASP A 24 0.25 -0.41 54.02
N GLN A 25 -0.64 -1.27 54.51
CA GLN A 25 -0.82 -2.63 53.98
C GLN A 25 -1.37 -2.64 52.55
N GLU A 26 -2.22 -1.70 52.17
CA GLU A 26 -2.78 -1.63 50.81
C GLU A 26 -1.71 -1.17 49.82
N LEU A 27 -0.94 -0.15 50.20
CA LEU A 27 0.18 0.33 49.39
C LEU A 27 1.26 -0.76 49.21
N LEU A 28 1.62 -1.48 50.28
CA LEU A 28 2.57 -2.59 50.18
C LEU A 28 2.03 -3.73 49.29
N ARG A 29 0.73 -4.03 49.36
CA ARG A 29 0.08 -5.01 48.48
C ARG A 29 0.12 -4.57 47.02
N ASP A 30 -0.13 -3.30 46.74
CA ASP A 30 -0.04 -2.74 45.39
C ASP A 30 1.38 -2.71 44.84
N ILE A 31 2.37 -2.37 45.68
CA ILE A 31 3.80 -2.47 45.35
C ILE A 31 4.16 -3.92 45.03
N TRP A 32 3.75 -4.87 45.87
CA TRP A 32 4.02 -6.30 45.66
C TRP A 32 3.40 -6.80 44.35
N HIS A 33 2.13 -6.48 44.09
CA HIS A 33 1.48 -6.88 42.83
C HIS A 33 2.13 -6.20 41.62
N ALA A 34 2.54 -4.94 41.74
CA ALA A 34 3.28 -4.24 40.68
C ALA A 34 4.64 -4.90 40.41
N PHE A 35 5.39 -5.24 41.45
CA PHE A 35 6.63 -5.99 41.35
C PHE A 35 6.39 -7.36 40.72
N GLN A 36 5.42 -8.14 41.20
CA GLN A 36 5.08 -9.47 40.69
C GLN A 36 4.70 -9.42 39.20
N ARG A 37 3.89 -8.44 38.78
CA ARG A 37 3.53 -8.25 37.36
C ARG A 37 4.74 -7.85 36.52
N GLY A 38 5.54 -6.89 36.99
CA GLY A 38 6.76 -6.46 36.32
C GLY A 38 7.75 -7.61 36.14
N TYR A 39 7.92 -8.43 37.18
CA TYR A 39 8.73 -9.63 37.15
C TYR A 39 8.16 -10.68 36.19
N LYS A 40 6.85 -10.99 36.26
CA LYS A 40 6.18 -11.92 35.32
C LYS A 40 6.35 -11.46 33.86
N ARG A 41 6.19 -10.16 33.57
CA ARG A 41 6.40 -9.58 32.25
C ARG A 41 7.85 -9.74 31.80
N ARG A 42 8.82 -9.42 32.67
CA ARG A 42 10.25 -9.54 32.37
C ARG A 42 10.65 -10.99 32.10
N VAL A 43 10.19 -11.92 32.92
CA VAL A 43 10.40 -13.37 32.74
C VAL A 43 9.71 -13.86 31.46
N GLY A 44 8.49 -13.40 31.19
CA GLY A 44 7.76 -13.72 29.95
C GLY A 44 8.49 -13.24 28.70
N ARG A 45 8.94 -11.98 28.69
CA ARG A 45 9.77 -11.43 27.59
C ARG A 45 11.09 -12.16 27.46
N PHE A 46 11.77 -12.46 28.57
CA PHE A 46 13.01 -13.25 28.54
C PHE A 46 12.76 -14.64 27.93
N LYS A 47 11.70 -15.33 28.37
CA LYS A 47 11.29 -16.62 27.81
C LYS A 47 11.01 -16.52 26.31
N ASN A 48 10.25 -15.51 25.88
CA ASN A 48 9.90 -15.32 24.48
C ASN A 48 11.14 -15.00 23.63
N ASN A 49 12.01 -14.10 24.10
CA ASN A 49 13.30 -13.82 23.45
C ASN A 49 14.20 -15.03 23.38
N PHE A 50 14.22 -15.86 24.42
CA PHE A 50 14.96 -17.12 24.44
C PHE A 50 14.40 -18.11 23.42
N ILE A 51 13.08 -18.34 23.40
CA ILE A 51 12.41 -19.21 22.43
C ILE A 51 12.63 -18.71 20.99
N ALA A 52 12.44 -17.41 20.75
CA ALA A 52 12.71 -16.79 19.45
C ALA A 52 14.19 -16.96 19.06
N GLY A 53 15.11 -16.84 19.99
CA GLY A 53 16.55 -17.07 19.79
C GLY A 53 16.93 -18.53 19.52
N LEU A 54 16.05 -19.48 19.81
CA LEU A 54 16.24 -20.90 19.53
C LEU A 54 15.60 -21.34 18.21
N PHE A 55 14.78 -20.50 17.59
CA PHE A 55 14.06 -20.83 16.36
C PHE A 55 15.04 -21.31 15.24
N PRO A 56 14.70 -22.38 14.50
CA PRO A 56 13.45 -23.16 14.52
C PRO A 56 13.48 -24.37 15.47
N ALA A 57 14.48 -24.47 16.35
CA ALA A 57 14.55 -25.54 17.35
C ALA A 57 13.54 -25.29 18.48
N ASN A 58 13.16 -26.38 19.16
CA ASN A 58 12.17 -26.37 20.23
C ASN A 58 12.53 -27.41 21.30
N THR A 59 11.66 -27.55 22.31
CA THR A 59 11.86 -28.50 23.41
C THR A 59 11.93 -29.95 22.93
N LEU A 60 11.18 -30.31 21.87
CA LEU A 60 11.21 -31.64 21.28
C LEU A 60 12.59 -31.95 20.68
N THR A 61 13.19 -31.02 19.91
CA THR A 61 14.52 -31.26 19.35
C THR A 61 15.59 -31.37 20.42
N PHE A 62 15.46 -30.63 21.52
CA PHE A 62 16.33 -30.79 22.69
C PHE A 62 16.21 -32.19 23.30
N SER A 63 14.98 -32.64 23.58
CA SER A 63 14.72 -33.98 24.12
C SER A 63 15.25 -35.09 23.22
N LEU A 64 15.13 -34.94 21.89
CA LEU A 64 15.67 -35.91 20.93
C LEU A 64 17.19 -36.00 20.96
N VAL A 65 17.91 -34.86 21.06
CA VAL A 65 19.37 -34.84 21.17
C VAL A 65 19.82 -35.49 22.48
N VAL A 66 19.19 -35.13 23.61
CA VAL A 66 19.50 -35.72 24.91
C VAL A 66 19.20 -37.23 24.92
N ALA A 67 18.06 -37.65 24.36
CA ALA A 67 17.70 -39.06 24.26
C ALA A 67 18.69 -39.84 23.39
N ALA A 68 19.11 -39.30 22.26
CA ALA A 68 20.12 -39.91 21.40
C ALA A 68 21.45 -40.09 22.16
N ILE A 69 21.97 -39.04 22.80
CA ILE A 69 23.22 -39.13 23.58
C ILE A 69 23.06 -40.12 24.74
N SER A 70 21.90 -40.15 25.40
CA SER A 70 21.61 -41.10 26.48
C SER A 70 21.66 -42.55 25.98
N VAL A 71 20.98 -42.87 24.86
CA VAL A 71 20.97 -44.22 24.28
C VAL A 71 22.38 -44.66 23.88
N PHE A 72 23.13 -43.79 23.20
CA PHE A 72 24.50 -44.11 22.78
C PHE A 72 25.44 -44.26 23.97
N SER A 73 25.29 -43.43 25.01
CA SER A 73 26.03 -43.54 26.26
C SER A 73 25.79 -44.88 26.96
N VAL A 74 24.54 -45.38 26.99
CA VAL A 74 24.21 -46.73 27.52
C VAL A 74 24.86 -47.82 26.68
N LEU A 75 24.87 -47.66 25.35
CA LEU A 75 25.55 -48.57 24.41
C LEU A 75 27.08 -48.46 24.43
N ARG A 76 27.67 -47.67 25.35
CA ARG A 76 29.11 -47.39 25.47
C ARG A 76 29.73 -46.84 24.16
N LYS A 77 28.94 -46.09 23.40
CA LYS A 77 29.39 -45.35 22.21
C LYS A 77 29.26 -43.86 22.50
N ASP A 78 30.32 -43.10 22.22
CA ASP A 78 30.30 -41.67 22.49
C ASP A 78 29.83 -40.87 21.26
N LEU A 79 28.57 -40.45 21.28
CA LEU A 79 28.00 -39.54 20.27
C LEU A 79 28.31 -38.06 20.57
N SER A 80 28.90 -37.77 21.74
CA SER A 80 29.20 -36.41 22.19
C SER A 80 30.60 -35.92 21.80
N PHE A 81 31.36 -36.72 21.03
CA PHE A 81 32.72 -36.39 20.60
C PHE A 81 33.67 -36.06 21.77
N GLY A 82 33.57 -36.80 22.88
CA GLY A 82 34.42 -36.65 24.06
C GLY A 82 33.87 -35.70 25.13
N ILE A 83 32.76 -34.99 24.88
CA ILE A 83 32.22 -34.00 25.82
C ILE A 83 31.66 -34.66 27.09
N VAL A 84 30.87 -35.73 26.96
CA VAL A 84 30.32 -36.49 28.11
C VAL A 84 31.44 -37.00 29.02
N PRO A 85 32.44 -37.75 28.53
CA PRO A 85 33.53 -38.20 29.40
C PRO A 85 34.38 -37.04 29.94
N PHE A 86 34.58 -35.95 29.18
CA PHE A 86 35.28 -34.77 29.69
C PHE A 86 34.57 -34.17 30.91
N ILE A 87 33.27 -33.86 30.78
CA ILE A 87 32.47 -33.27 31.87
C ILE A 87 32.40 -34.22 33.06
N GLN A 88 32.18 -35.51 32.79
CA GLN A 88 32.10 -36.52 33.84
C GLN A 88 33.39 -36.60 34.65
N HIS A 89 34.55 -36.74 33.99
CA HIS A 89 35.81 -37.06 34.66
C HIS A 89 36.54 -35.81 35.19
N HIS A 90 36.34 -34.64 34.59
CA HIS A 90 37.08 -33.43 34.94
C HIS A 90 36.25 -32.37 35.66
N ILE A 91 34.92 -32.49 35.67
CA ILE A 91 34.04 -31.49 36.29
C ILE A 91 33.16 -32.15 37.37
N LEU A 92 32.32 -33.11 36.98
CA LEU A 92 31.29 -33.65 37.87
C LEU A 92 31.79 -34.73 38.83
N SER A 93 32.86 -35.46 38.48
CA SER A 93 33.52 -36.42 39.37
C SER A 93 33.97 -35.78 40.69
N PHE A 94 34.46 -34.53 40.64
CA PHE A 94 34.88 -33.77 41.83
C PHE A 94 33.72 -33.38 42.76
N ILE A 95 32.50 -33.30 42.23
CA ILE A 95 31.31 -32.82 42.96
C ILE A 95 30.44 -33.99 43.43
N PHE A 96 30.24 -35.01 42.58
CA PHE A 96 29.28 -36.09 42.79
C PHE A 96 29.91 -37.50 42.81
N GLY A 97 31.22 -37.62 42.59
CA GLY A 97 31.92 -38.91 42.47
C GLY A 97 31.58 -39.68 41.18
N GLU A 98 32.06 -40.92 41.08
CA GLU A 98 31.68 -41.83 40.00
C GLU A 98 30.33 -42.49 40.33
N GLY A 99 29.29 -42.10 39.61
CA GLY A 99 27.95 -42.63 39.84
C GLY A 99 26.94 -42.21 38.78
N ILE A 100 25.75 -42.81 38.85
CA ILE A 100 24.65 -42.60 37.89
C ILE A 100 24.26 -41.11 37.81
N ILE A 101 24.25 -40.40 38.95
CA ILE A 101 23.90 -38.97 38.99
C ILE A 101 24.90 -38.13 38.18
N GLY A 102 26.21 -38.35 38.39
CA GLY A 102 27.26 -37.67 37.62
C GLY A 102 27.18 -37.99 36.13
N GLN A 103 26.90 -39.25 35.77
CA GLN A 103 26.67 -39.66 34.38
C GLN A 103 25.46 -38.95 33.75
N SER A 104 24.30 -38.97 34.42
CA SER A 104 23.06 -38.38 33.92
C SER A 104 23.19 -36.87 33.74
N LEU A 105 23.82 -36.17 34.68
CA LEU A 105 24.11 -34.74 34.56
C LEU A 105 25.11 -34.45 33.43
N SER A 106 26.15 -35.29 33.27
CA SER A 106 27.12 -35.15 32.16
C SER A 106 26.43 -35.29 30.81
N VAL A 107 25.55 -36.27 30.66
CA VAL A 107 24.75 -36.49 29.44
C VAL A 107 23.81 -35.31 29.19
N LEU A 108 23.14 -34.80 30.22
CA LEU A 108 22.24 -33.65 30.10
C LEU A 108 22.97 -32.38 29.67
N ILE A 109 24.09 -32.04 30.32
CA ILE A 109 24.89 -30.84 30.00
C ILE A 109 25.49 -30.98 28.60
N SER A 110 26.06 -32.14 28.27
CA SER A 110 26.61 -32.40 26.93
C SER A 110 25.54 -32.30 25.86
N GLY A 111 24.36 -32.87 26.11
CA GLY A 111 23.20 -32.76 25.22
C GLY A 111 22.73 -31.33 25.03
N ALA A 112 22.71 -30.52 26.08
CA ALA A 112 22.40 -29.09 25.98
C ALA A 112 23.44 -28.32 25.16
N LEU A 113 24.74 -28.56 25.38
CA LEU A 113 25.81 -27.93 24.63
C LEU A 113 25.75 -28.30 23.13
N ILE A 114 25.65 -29.59 22.82
CA ILE A 114 25.57 -30.08 21.44
C ILE A 114 24.31 -29.56 20.76
N TRP A 115 23.17 -29.63 21.44
CA TRP A 115 21.92 -29.07 20.92
C TRP A 115 22.06 -27.57 20.65
N PHE A 116 22.64 -26.79 21.57
CA PHE A 116 22.87 -25.36 21.36
C PHE A 116 23.76 -25.09 20.14
N VAL A 117 24.84 -25.85 19.95
CA VAL A 117 25.69 -25.75 18.75
C VAL A 117 24.89 -26.07 17.48
N LEU A 118 24.08 -27.14 17.48
CA LEU A 118 23.21 -27.49 16.36
C LEU A 118 22.19 -26.37 16.05
N VAL A 119 21.63 -25.72 17.07
CA VAL A 119 20.75 -24.54 16.89
C VAL A 119 21.50 -23.41 16.21
N GLN A 120 22.74 -23.08 16.64
CA GLN A 120 23.53 -22.04 15.99
C GLN A 120 23.87 -22.37 14.54
N VAL A 121 24.23 -23.62 14.25
CA VAL A 121 24.49 -24.09 12.87
C VAL A 121 23.23 -23.99 12.01
N LEU A 122 22.06 -24.37 12.56
CA LEU A 122 20.79 -24.26 11.85
C LEU A 122 20.41 -22.81 11.58
N ARG A 123 20.58 -21.91 12.55
CA ARG A 123 20.35 -20.47 12.38
C ARG A 123 21.30 -19.87 11.34
N PHE A 124 22.57 -20.25 11.35
CA PHE A 124 23.51 -19.84 10.33
C PHE A 124 23.10 -20.35 8.94
N SER A 125 22.61 -21.59 8.85
CA SER A 125 22.07 -22.16 7.61
C SER A 125 20.83 -21.39 7.12
N ILE A 126 19.93 -20.97 8.01
CA ILE A 126 18.78 -20.13 7.66
C ILE A 126 19.25 -18.74 7.20
N LYS A 127 20.26 -18.16 7.84
CA LYS A 127 20.85 -16.89 7.39
C LYS A 127 21.41 -16.99 5.98
N PHE A 128 22.12 -18.08 5.69
CA PHE A 128 22.61 -18.36 4.35
C PHE A 128 21.44 -18.54 3.36
N LEU A 129 20.41 -19.31 3.72
CA LEU A 129 19.20 -19.49 2.93
C LEU A 129 18.54 -18.15 2.60
N LEU A 130 18.35 -17.28 3.59
CA LEU A 130 17.70 -15.97 3.44
C LEU A 130 18.56 -14.95 2.67
N THR A 131 19.84 -15.24 2.43
CA THR A 131 20.72 -14.41 1.56
C THR A 131 20.34 -14.56 0.09
N TYR A 132 19.72 -15.68 -0.32
CA TYR A 132 19.24 -15.86 -1.69
C TYR A 132 18.09 -14.87 -2.00
N LYS A 133 18.33 -13.99 -2.98
CA LYS A 133 17.35 -13.01 -3.48
C LYS A 133 16.92 -13.25 -4.94
N GLY A 134 17.33 -14.36 -5.56
CA GLY A 134 17.01 -14.66 -6.97
C GLY A 134 15.50 -14.74 -7.22
N TRP A 135 14.74 -15.13 -6.21
CA TRP A 135 13.27 -15.18 -6.24
C TRP A 135 12.61 -13.82 -6.55
N MET A 136 13.26 -12.68 -6.25
CA MET A 136 12.73 -11.34 -6.58
C MET A 136 12.83 -11.00 -8.07
N TYR A 137 13.69 -11.69 -8.81
CA TYR A 137 13.94 -11.44 -10.22
C TYR A 137 13.18 -12.41 -11.14
N GLU A 138 12.38 -13.32 -10.56
CA GLU A 138 11.49 -14.21 -11.31
C GLU A 138 10.45 -13.37 -12.08
N GLN A 139 10.19 -13.74 -13.34
CA GLN A 139 9.28 -13.00 -14.19
C GLN A 139 7.83 -13.50 -14.02
N PRO A 140 6.86 -12.61 -13.83
CA PRO A 140 5.44 -12.98 -13.82
C PRO A 140 5.04 -13.74 -15.09
N GLY A 141 4.26 -14.80 -14.95
CA GLY A 141 3.78 -15.62 -16.08
C GLY A 141 4.79 -16.63 -16.63
N LYS A 142 6.04 -16.63 -16.17
CA LYS A 142 7.02 -17.69 -16.46
C LYS A 142 7.08 -18.72 -15.33
N SER A 143 7.55 -19.92 -15.66
CA SER A 143 7.77 -20.95 -14.65
C SER A 143 8.90 -20.51 -13.71
N VAL A 144 8.61 -20.59 -12.40
CA VAL A 144 9.60 -20.29 -11.36
C VAL A 144 10.80 -21.22 -11.49
N SER A 145 12.02 -20.66 -11.37
CA SER A 145 13.25 -21.43 -11.46
C SER A 145 13.34 -22.54 -10.38
N THR A 146 14.06 -23.63 -10.68
CA THR A 146 14.27 -24.74 -9.73
C THR A 146 14.92 -24.30 -8.42
N PRO A 147 15.96 -23.44 -8.41
CA PRO A 147 16.53 -22.90 -7.17
C PRO A 147 15.49 -22.17 -6.31
N THR A 148 14.66 -21.31 -6.93
CA THR A 148 13.61 -20.59 -6.20
C THR A 148 12.51 -21.53 -5.68
N LYS A 149 12.13 -22.56 -6.44
CA LYS A 149 11.16 -23.58 -5.98
C LYS A 149 11.68 -24.33 -4.76
N LEU A 150 12.93 -24.79 -4.79
CA LEU A 150 13.57 -25.46 -3.66
C LEU A 150 13.67 -24.53 -2.45
N TRP A 151 14.08 -23.29 -2.67
CA TRP A 151 14.16 -22.26 -1.64
C TRP A 151 12.81 -21.98 -0.97
N LEU A 152 11.74 -21.80 -1.75
CA LEU A 152 10.38 -21.62 -1.24
C LEU A 152 9.90 -22.86 -0.46
N GLY A 153 10.21 -24.06 -0.94
CA GLY A 153 9.88 -25.31 -0.25
C GLY A 153 10.54 -25.42 1.12
N LEU A 154 11.84 -25.09 1.21
CA LEU A 154 12.59 -25.07 2.47
C LEU A 154 12.04 -24.01 3.43
N LEU A 155 11.81 -22.79 2.93
CA LEU A 155 11.25 -21.70 3.73
C LEU A 155 9.85 -22.05 4.25
N HIS A 156 9.02 -22.67 3.41
CA HIS A 156 7.71 -23.15 3.82
C HIS A 156 7.81 -24.22 4.92
N LEU A 157 8.76 -25.17 4.82
CA LEU A 157 9.00 -26.15 5.88
C LEU A 157 9.40 -25.49 7.20
N ILE A 158 10.33 -24.52 7.17
CA ILE A 158 10.76 -23.76 8.36
C ILE A 158 9.59 -22.99 8.97
N SER A 159 8.73 -22.39 8.13
CA SER A 159 7.58 -21.61 8.60
C SER A 159 6.50 -22.41 9.32
N LYS A 160 6.49 -23.75 9.19
CA LYS A 160 5.54 -24.63 9.91
C LYS A 160 5.82 -24.71 11.41
N SER A 161 7.00 -24.27 11.84
CA SER A 161 7.38 -24.22 13.26
C SER A 161 6.79 -23.04 14.03
N GLU A 162 5.71 -22.42 13.53
CA GLU A 162 4.96 -21.31 14.16
C GLU A 162 5.86 -20.21 14.74
N PRO A 163 6.59 -19.45 13.89
CA PRO A 163 7.52 -18.43 14.34
C PRO A 163 6.80 -17.30 15.12
N MET A 164 7.44 -16.87 16.21
CA MET A 164 7.10 -15.64 16.94
C MET A 164 7.57 -14.40 16.15
N LEU A 165 7.08 -13.22 16.53
CA LEU A 165 7.42 -11.94 15.88
C LEU A 165 8.93 -11.73 15.65
N HIS A 166 9.78 -12.12 16.61
CA HIS A 166 11.24 -11.95 16.50
C HIS A 166 12.01 -13.24 16.20
N SER A 167 11.35 -14.36 15.90
CA SER A 167 12.00 -15.65 15.65
C SER A 167 13.05 -15.61 14.54
N PHE A 168 12.79 -14.88 13.45
CA PHE A 168 13.75 -14.76 12.35
C PHE A 168 14.81 -13.67 12.58
N GLN A 169 14.65 -12.79 13.57
CA GLN A 169 15.49 -11.58 13.72
C GLN A 169 16.98 -11.93 13.84
N GLY A 170 17.29 -12.98 14.59
CA GLY A 170 18.65 -13.47 14.75
C GLY A 170 19.20 -14.29 13.57
N ALA A 171 18.36 -14.62 12.58
CA ALA A 171 18.72 -15.35 11.37
C ALA A 171 18.64 -14.48 10.10
N LEU A 172 18.19 -13.23 10.18
CA LEU A 172 18.19 -12.32 9.04
C LEU A 172 19.64 -12.01 8.58
N PRO A 173 19.87 -11.91 7.26
CA PRO A 173 21.17 -11.49 6.73
C PRO A 173 21.47 -10.04 7.10
N HIS A 174 22.76 -9.67 7.11
CA HIS A 174 23.15 -8.26 7.22
C HIS A 174 22.93 -7.57 5.87
N LEU A 175 22.70 -6.26 5.88
CA LEU A 175 22.56 -5.48 4.65
C LEU A 175 23.87 -5.57 3.84
N PRO A 176 23.84 -6.01 2.57
CA PRO A 176 25.03 -6.11 1.75
C PRO A 176 25.59 -4.72 1.46
N LEU A 177 26.92 -4.63 1.43
CA LEU A 177 27.63 -3.42 1.02
C LEU A 177 27.86 -3.46 -0.50
N PRO A 178 27.30 -2.52 -1.28
CA PRO A 178 27.55 -2.47 -2.73
C PRO A 178 29.02 -2.19 -3.06
N SER A 179 29.42 -2.53 -4.29
CA SER A 179 30.73 -2.12 -4.78
C SER A 179 30.73 -0.63 -5.13
N LEU A 180 31.87 0.04 -4.90
CA LEU A 180 32.04 1.46 -5.24
C LEU A 180 31.82 1.71 -6.74
N ASP A 181 32.36 0.83 -7.60
CA ASP A 181 32.28 0.96 -9.05
C ASP A 181 30.81 0.89 -9.55
N GLU A 182 30.04 -0.05 -9.02
CA GLU A 182 28.63 -0.21 -9.36
C GLU A 182 27.79 0.97 -8.87
N THR A 183 28.02 1.45 -7.64
CA THR A 183 27.33 2.62 -7.10
C THR A 183 27.62 3.88 -7.91
N VAL A 184 28.87 4.13 -8.29
CA VAL A 184 29.24 5.29 -9.11
C VAL A 184 28.62 5.21 -10.51
N SER A 185 28.65 4.03 -11.14
CA SER A 185 28.03 3.82 -12.45
C SER A 185 26.51 4.05 -12.43
N ARG A 186 25.81 3.49 -11.42
CA ARG A 186 24.37 3.69 -11.22
C ARG A 186 24.04 5.15 -10.91
N HIS A 187 24.87 5.82 -10.11
CA HIS A 187 24.74 7.24 -9.82
C HIS A 187 24.82 8.07 -11.11
N LEU A 188 25.88 7.91 -11.90
CA LEU A 188 26.05 8.59 -13.18
C LEU A 188 24.86 8.33 -14.13
N ARG A 189 24.39 7.09 -14.26
CA ARG A 189 23.21 6.80 -15.09
C ARG A 189 21.97 7.56 -14.63
N SER A 190 21.74 7.66 -13.32
CA SER A 190 20.58 8.36 -12.76
C SER A 190 20.62 9.89 -12.93
N MET A 191 21.81 10.47 -13.11
CA MET A 191 21.97 11.91 -13.30
C MET A 191 21.84 12.35 -14.76
N LYS A 192 21.93 11.41 -15.71
CA LYS A 192 21.87 11.69 -17.15
C LYS A 192 20.62 12.47 -17.62
N PRO A 193 19.38 12.14 -17.17
CA PRO A 193 18.20 12.92 -17.58
C PRO A 193 18.07 14.27 -16.87
N ILE A 194 18.87 14.54 -15.84
CA ILE A 194 18.73 15.69 -14.95
C ILE A 194 19.72 16.81 -15.31
N LEU A 195 20.96 16.43 -15.67
CA LEU A 195 22.04 17.37 -15.91
C LEU A 195 22.16 17.75 -17.38
N SER A 196 22.65 18.95 -17.65
CA SER A 196 23.12 19.31 -18.99
C SER A 196 24.35 18.48 -19.40
N GLU A 197 24.65 18.40 -20.70
CA GLU A 197 25.82 17.69 -21.21
C GLU A 197 27.15 18.17 -20.56
N GLN A 198 27.28 19.47 -20.32
CA GLN A 198 28.46 20.05 -19.67
C GLN A 198 28.57 19.64 -18.20
N GLU A 199 27.48 19.73 -17.43
CA GLU A 199 27.46 19.32 -16.03
C GLU A 199 27.64 17.82 -15.87
N TYR A 200 27.12 17.03 -16.83
CA TYR A 200 27.29 15.59 -16.85
C TYR A 200 28.75 15.19 -17.08
N ALA A 201 29.43 15.82 -18.06
CA ALA A 201 30.85 15.59 -18.32
C ALA A 201 31.73 15.96 -17.11
N GLU A 202 31.41 17.06 -16.43
CA GLU A 202 32.06 17.43 -15.18
C GLU A 202 31.84 16.35 -14.10
N LEU A 203 30.60 15.91 -13.90
CA LEU A 203 30.28 14.88 -12.91
C LEU A 203 30.97 13.55 -13.23
N GLU A 204 31.07 13.16 -14.51
CA GLU A 204 31.78 11.96 -14.95
C GLU A 204 33.26 12.05 -14.59
N PHE A 205 33.91 13.17 -14.88
CA PHE A 205 35.30 13.43 -14.50
C PHE A 205 35.51 13.34 -12.98
N LEU A 206 34.66 14.01 -12.19
CA LEU A 206 34.72 13.99 -10.73
C LEU A 206 34.48 12.59 -10.15
N SER A 207 33.51 11.87 -10.73
CA SER A 207 33.17 10.49 -10.34
C SER A 207 34.34 9.54 -10.58
N GLU A 208 35.03 9.67 -11.72
CA GLU A 208 36.18 8.82 -12.02
C GLU A 208 37.37 9.12 -11.12
N ARG A 209 37.62 10.41 -10.82
CA ARG A 209 38.63 10.82 -9.84
C ARG A 209 38.31 10.31 -8.43
N PHE A 210 37.05 10.38 -8.01
CA PHE A 210 36.59 9.85 -6.73
C PHE A 210 36.78 8.32 -6.65
N ARG A 211 36.32 7.60 -7.68
CA ARG A 211 36.39 6.14 -7.80
C ARG A 211 37.83 5.60 -7.81
N LYS A 212 38.77 6.33 -8.41
CA LYS A 212 40.20 5.97 -8.42
C LYS A 212 40.97 6.47 -7.19
N GLY A 213 40.50 7.54 -6.55
CA GLY A 213 41.15 8.22 -5.42
C GLY A 213 40.46 7.95 -4.07
N VAL A 214 40.00 9.02 -3.44
CA VAL A 214 39.50 9.01 -2.05
C VAL A 214 38.36 8.01 -1.82
N GLY A 215 37.51 7.76 -2.81
CA GLY A 215 36.40 6.82 -2.72
C GLY A 215 36.84 5.40 -2.33
N ARG A 216 37.97 4.91 -2.85
CA ARG A 216 38.51 3.59 -2.47
C ARG A 216 38.94 3.52 -1.01
N ARG A 217 39.51 4.62 -0.49
CA ARG A 217 39.91 4.71 0.91
C ARG A 217 38.67 4.71 1.81
N LEU A 218 37.66 5.51 1.48
CA LEU A 218 36.38 5.53 2.21
C LEU A 218 35.69 4.16 2.17
N GLN A 219 35.69 3.48 1.02
CA GLN A 219 35.15 2.13 0.87
C GLN A 219 35.81 1.13 1.83
N ARG A 220 37.13 1.20 2.04
CA ARG A 220 37.83 0.29 2.98
C ARG A 220 37.35 0.46 4.42
N TYR A 221 37.15 1.70 4.86
CA TYR A 221 36.56 1.98 6.18
C TYR A 221 35.12 1.47 6.28
N LEU A 222 34.34 1.63 5.21
CA LEU A 222 32.96 1.17 5.19
C LEU A 222 32.86 -0.36 5.18
N VAL A 223 33.77 -1.05 4.50
CA VAL A 223 33.91 -2.52 4.57
C VAL A 223 34.18 -2.95 6.01
N LEU A 224 35.12 -2.29 6.71
CA LEU A 224 35.39 -2.58 8.12
C LEU A 224 34.15 -2.37 8.99
N LYS A 225 33.42 -1.26 8.81
CA LYS A 225 32.15 -1.03 9.52
C LYS A 225 31.13 -2.13 9.23
N SER A 226 31.02 -2.58 7.98
CA SER A 226 30.08 -3.64 7.59
C SER A 226 30.34 -4.98 8.29
N TRP A 227 31.58 -5.25 8.69
CA TRP A 227 31.95 -6.44 9.47
C TRP A 227 31.68 -6.27 10.96
N LEU A 228 31.85 -5.05 11.49
CA LEU A 228 31.75 -4.75 12.92
C LEU A 228 30.33 -4.35 13.37
N SER A 229 29.42 -4.07 12.44
CA SER A 229 28.05 -3.66 12.73
C SER A 229 27.03 -4.67 12.20
N THR A 230 25.85 -4.72 12.85
CA THR A 230 24.71 -5.52 12.38
C THR A 230 24.19 -5.00 11.03
N ASN A 231 24.19 -3.69 10.88
CA ASN A 231 23.80 -2.97 9.68
C ASN A 231 24.72 -1.74 9.55
N TYR A 232 25.37 -1.57 8.40
CA TYR A 232 26.39 -0.55 8.25
C TYR A 232 25.84 0.88 8.15
N VAL A 233 24.53 1.06 7.94
CA VAL A 233 23.94 2.39 7.70
C VAL A 233 22.90 2.83 8.73
N THR A 234 22.18 1.90 9.37
CA THR A 234 20.99 2.24 10.18
C THR A 234 21.27 3.19 11.35
N ASP A 235 22.36 2.99 12.10
CA ASP A 235 22.78 3.86 13.20
C ASP A 235 23.05 5.30 12.72
N TRP A 236 23.81 5.44 11.64
CA TRP A 236 24.11 6.72 11.02
C TRP A 236 22.88 7.36 10.38
N TRP A 237 21.98 6.57 9.79
CA TRP A 237 20.73 7.07 9.22
C TRP A 237 19.84 7.67 10.31
N GLU A 238 19.64 6.96 11.42
CA GLU A 238 18.85 7.46 12.56
C GLU A 238 19.46 8.73 13.16
N GLU A 239 20.79 8.74 13.38
CA GLU A 239 21.47 9.87 14.00
C GLU A 239 21.51 11.11 13.10
N PHE A 240 22.04 11.00 11.89
CA PHE A 240 22.37 12.17 11.07
C PHE A 240 21.18 12.71 10.28
N VAL A 241 20.23 11.86 9.89
CA VAL A 241 19.06 12.31 9.12
C VAL A 241 17.96 12.81 10.04
N TYR A 242 17.73 12.14 11.18
CA TYR A 242 16.64 12.51 12.07
C TYR A 242 17.13 13.20 13.35
N MET A 243 17.97 12.54 14.17
CA MET A 243 18.27 13.02 15.52
C MET A 243 19.07 14.32 15.56
N ARG A 244 19.89 14.60 14.54
CA ARG A 244 20.69 15.83 14.43
C ARG A 244 19.98 16.97 13.68
N GLN A 245 18.91 16.71 12.95
CA GLN A 245 18.10 17.76 12.32
C GLN A 245 17.54 18.70 13.40
N ARG A 246 17.75 20.01 13.24
CA ARG A 246 17.37 21.04 14.24
C ARG A 246 16.08 21.80 13.90
N SER A 247 15.63 21.70 12.65
CA SER A 247 14.37 22.30 12.18
C SER A 247 13.14 21.64 12.82
N PRO A 248 11.96 22.29 12.76
CA PRO A 248 10.71 21.76 13.27
C PRO A 248 10.35 20.40 12.66
N ILE A 249 10.00 19.41 13.47
CA ILE A 249 9.67 18.06 12.97
C ILE A 249 8.22 17.92 12.50
N MET A 250 7.32 18.79 12.96
CA MET A 250 5.87 18.73 12.71
C MET A 250 5.52 18.53 11.22
N ILE A 251 6.12 19.30 10.32
CA ILE A 251 5.90 19.20 8.86
C ILE A 251 7.13 18.59 8.16
N ASN A 252 8.34 18.93 8.60
CA ASN A 252 9.57 18.53 7.90
C ASN A 252 9.99 17.07 8.16
N SER A 253 9.31 16.35 9.05
CA SER A 253 9.65 14.95 9.37
C SER A 253 8.44 14.07 9.68
N ASN A 254 7.49 14.53 10.49
CA ASN A 254 6.34 13.72 10.87
C ASN A 254 5.45 13.44 9.65
N TYR A 255 4.78 12.29 9.69
CA TYR A 255 3.80 11.88 8.70
C TYR A 255 2.48 11.53 9.39
N TYR A 256 1.42 11.40 8.61
CA TYR A 256 0.08 11.16 9.14
C TYR A 256 -0.66 10.07 8.36
N GLY A 257 -1.74 9.54 8.94
CA GLY A 257 -2.58 8.50 8.32
C GLY A 257 -4.07 8.70 8.63
N PHE A 258 -4.93 8.27 7.71
CA PHE A 258 -6.38 8.46 7.74
C PHE A 258 -7.16 7.31 8.38
N ASP A 259 -8.42 7.61 8.73
CA ASP A 259 -9.50 6.63 8.87
C ASP A 259 -9.81 5.93 7.53
N THR A 260 -10.79 5.04 7.55
CA THR A 260 -11.50 4.64 6.33
C THR A 260 -12.33 5.80 5.74
N LEU A 261 -12.45 5.83 4.41
CA LEU A 261 -13.32 6.79 3.72
C LEU A 261 -14.78 6.31 3.59
N ASN A 262 -15.02 5.01 3.81
CA ASN A 262 -16.27 4.36 3.43
C ASN A 262 -17.22 4.09 4.61
N GLU A 263 -16.77 4.28 5.84
CA GLU A 263 -17.53 3.95 7.04
C GLU A 263 -17.43 5.04 8.09
N HIS A 264 -18.54 5.31 8.76
CA HIS A 264 -18.59 6.20 9.92
C HIS A 264 -19.39 5.52 11.05
N PRO A 265 -18.75 4.69 11.89
CA PRO A 265 -19.47 3.73 12.73
C PRO A 265 -20.08 4.34 14.00
N THR A 266 -19.64 5.53 14.40
CA THR A 266 -20.26 6.31 15.48
C THR A 266 -19.92 7.79 15.36
N THR A 267 -20.83 8.65 15.79
CA THR A 267 -20.60 10.08 15.98
C THR A 267 -20.15 10.42 17.41
N ASN A 268 -20.16 9.45 18.33
CA ASN A 268 -19.73 9.63 19.71
C ASN A 268 -18.19 9.59 19.79
N GLN A 269 -17.58 10.77 19.96
CA GLN A 269 -16.13 10.94 20.09
C GLN A 269 -15.52 10.09 21.21
N ALA A 270 -16.15 10.07 22.41
CA ALA A 270 -15.63 9.34 23.56
C ALA A 270 -15.69 7.82 23.34
N ALA A 271 -16.78 7.33 22.72
CA ALA A 271 -16.91 5.92 22.38
C ALA A 271 -15.86 5.49 21.34
N ARG A 272 -15.65 6.29 20.28
CA ARG A 272 -14.63 6.01 19.27
C ARG A 272 -13.23 6.03 19.87
N ALA A 273 -12.92 7.03 20.70
CA ALA A 273 -11.64 7.12 21.40
C ALA A 273 -11.39 5.90 22.30
N ALA A 274 -12.41 5.40 22.98
CA ALA A 274 -12.34 4.22 23.84
C ALA A 274 -12.04 2.94 23.06
N ASN A 275 -12.78 2.65 21.99
CA ASN A 275 -12.58 1.47 21.15
C ASN A 275 -11.19 1.45 20.49
N ILE A 276 -10.77 2.57 19.89
CA ILE A 276 -9.46 2.69 19.25
C ILE A 276 -8.32 2.59 20.28
N THR A 277 -8.47 3.22 21.45
CA THR A 277 -7.49 3.11 22.55
C THR A 277 -7.39 1.67 23.04
N TRP A 278 -8.52 1.00 23.22
CA TRP A 278 -8.57 -0.41 23.60
C TRP A 278 -7.85 -1.29 22.57
N ALA A 279 -8.17 -1.12 21.29
CA ALA A 279 -7.53 -1.84 20.19
C ALA A 279 -6.02 -1.60 20.21
N ALA A 280 -5.58 -0.34 20.32
CA ALA A 280 -4.16 -0.02 20.35
C ALA A 280 -3.41 -0.69 21.52
N ILE A 281 -4.03 -0.76 22.69
CA ILE A 281 -3.46 -1.47 23.86
C ILE A 281 -3.44 -2.99 23.65
N GLN A 282 -4.42 -3.58 22.96
CA GLN A 282 -4.36 -4.98 22.57
C GLN A 282 -3.23 -5.25 21.58
N PHE A 283 -3.03 -4.39 20.58
CA PHE A 283 -1.92 -4.51 19.63
C PHE A 283 -0.56 -4.40 20.35
N ARG A 284 -0.41 -3.45 21.27
CA ARG A 284 0.76 -3.36 22.16
C ARG A 284 1.02 -4.67 22.90
N ARG A 285 -0.02 -5.30 23.45
CA ARG A 285 0.09 -6.58 24.16
C ARG A 285 0.54 -7.70 23.23
N LEU A 286 0.09 -7.73 21.97
CA LEU A 286 0.56 -8.69 20.97
C LEU A 286 2.04 -8.49 20.65
N VAL A 287 2.50 -7.23 20.51
CA VAL A 287 3.93 -6.92 20.31
C VAL A 287 4.76 -7.40 21.50
N ASP A 288 4.34 -7.05 22.73
CA ASP A 288 5.02 -7.43 23.97
C ASP A 288 5.16 -8.95 24.15
N ARG A 289 4.18 -9.70 23.63
CA ARG A 289 4.16 -11.17 23.67
C ARG A 289 4.76 -11.82 22.44
N GLN A 290 5.16 -11.03 21.44
CA GLN A 290 5.63 -11.50 20.13
C GLN A 290 4.60 -12.38 19.39
N GLU A 291 3.32 -12.06 19.59
CA GLU A 291 2.15 -12.75 19.02
C GLU A 291 1.62 -12.04 17.76
N VAL A 292 2.17 -10.87 17.39
CA VAL A 292 1.88 -10.26 16.09
C VAL A 292 2.39 -11.19 15.00
N THR A 293 1.51 -11.60 14.09
CA THR A 293 1.84 -12.47 12.97
C THR A 293 3.05 -11.92 12.21
N PRO A 294 4.14 -12.70 12.04
CA PRO A 294 5.34 -12.22 11.38
C PRO A 294 5.03 -11.76 9.96
N PHE A 295 5.25 -10.47 9.69
CA PHE A 295 5.02 -9.89 8.38
C PHE A 295 5.87 -10.61 7.32
N SER A 296 5.24 -10.96 6.20
CA SER A 296 5.93 -11.54 5.04
C SER A 296 5.51 -10.85 3.75
N ILE A 297 6.38 -10.86 2.73
CA ILE A 297 6.18 -10.21 1.41
C ILE A 297 4.86 -10.63 0.74
N SER A 298 4.39 -11.81 1.11
CA SER A 298 3.04 -12.31 0.85
C SER A 298 2.82 -13.52 1.76
N PRO A 299 1.60 -13.77 2.28
CA PRO A 299 1.28 -14.98 3.05
C PRO A 299 1.66 -16.29 2.34
N LYS A 300 1.70 -16.27 1.00
CA LYS A 300 2.11 -17.41 0.17
C LYS A 300 3.62 -17.64 0.18
N SER A 301 4.40 -16.56 0.24
CA SER A 301 5.86 -16.60 0.12
C SER A 301 6.56 -16.79 1.47
N LYS A 302 5.93 -16.35 2.58
CA LYS A 302 6.42 -16.47 3.96
C LYS A 302 7.85 -15.95 4.20
N VAL A 303 8.32 -15.04 3.35
CA VAL A 303 9.65 -14.42 3.46
C VAL A 303 9.67 -13.46 4.65
N PRO A 304 10.52 -13.66 5.66
CA PRO A 304 10.51 -12.86 6.87
C PRO A 304 11.11 -11.47 6.68
N PHE A 305 10.63 -10.52 7.45
CA PHE A 305 11.17 -9.17 7.56
C PHE A 305 11.75 -8.88 8.95
N CYS A 306 12.57 -7.85 9.03
CA CYS A 306 12.97 -7.25 10.29
C CYS A 306 11.78 -6.64 11.01
N THR A 307 11.65 -6.96 12.30
CA THR A 307 10.52 -6.58 13.16
C THR A 307 10.92 -5.67 14.32
N MET A 308 12.17 -5.19 14.37
CA MET A 308 12.67 -4.36 15.49
C MET A 308 11.93 -3.04 15.68
N GLN A 309 11.37 -2.47 14.59
CA GLN A 309 10.63 -1.22 14.67
C GLN A 309 9.34 -1.34 15.49
N TYR A 310 8.72 -2.52 15.59
CA TYR A 310 7.48 -2.73 16.37
C TYR A 310 7.68 -2.45 17.86
N GLU A 311 8.87 -2.78 18.40
CA GLU A 311 9.20 -2.52 19.81
C GLU A 311 9.19 -1.03 20.14
N ARG A 312 9.48 -0.17 19.14
CA ARG A 312 9.56 1.28 19.33
C ARG A 312 8.22 2.01 19.16
N LEU A 313 7.18 1.32 18.68
CA LEU A 313 5.87 1.93 18.41
C LEU A 313 5.19 2.48 19.67
N PHE A 314 5.21 1.74 20.77
CA PHE A 314 4.56 2.12 22.03
C PHE A 314 5.56 2.50 23.11
N ASN A 315 5.09 3.27 24.10
CA ASN A 315 5.87 3.70 25.26
C ASN A 315 7.16 4.42 24.84
N SER A 316 7.10 5.20 23.76
CA SER A 316 8.28 5.86 23.23
C SER A 316 8.02 7.33 22.96
N CYS A 317 9.09 8.11 23.03
CA CYS A 317 9.06 9.55 22.77
C CYS A 317 10.46 10.01 22.36
N ARG A 318 10.53 10.90 21.38
CA ARG A 318 11.74 11.64 21.05
C ARG A 318 11.92 12.77 22.05
N ILE A 319 13.09 12.85 22.68
CA ILE A 319 13.43 13.90 23.64
C ILE A 319 14.39 14.89 22.98
N PRO A 320 14.09 16.20 23.01
CA PRO A 320 14.93 17.21 22.38
C PRO A 320 16.29 17.32 23.08
N GLY A 321 17.37 17.22 22.29
CA GLY A 321 18.72 17.52 22.72
C GLY A 321 19.21 18.84 22.16
N GLU A 322 20.35 19.32 22.65
CA GLU A 322 20.94 20.57 22.18
C GLU A 322 21.43 20.40 20.73
N GLU A 323 22.29 19.41 20.51
CA GLU A 323 22.79 19.05 19.18
C GLU A 323 22.14 17.78 18.61
N VAL A 324 21.81 16.83 19.49
CA VAL A 324 21.32 15.50 19.11
C VAL A 324 20.16 15.10 20.01
N ASP A 325 19.00 14.86 19.41
CA ASP A 325 17.84 14.33 20.11
C ASP A 325 18.06 12.86 20.52
N ARG A 326 17.20 12.34 21.40
CA ARG A 326 17.24 10.93 21.81
C ARG A 326 15.87 10.31 21.73
N PHE A 327 15.75 9.21 21.02
CA PHE A 327 14.54 8.40 21.04
C PHE A 327 14.56 7.46 22.25
N LEU A 328 13.63 7.65 23.19
CA LEU A 328 13.54 6.84 24.40
C LEU A 328 12.36 5.89 24.33
N HIS A 329 12.53 4.68 24.88
CA HIS A 329 11.51 3.65 25.01
C HIS A 329 11.44 3.18 26.48
N TRP A 330 10.23 3.01 27.02
CA TRP A 330 9.97 2.60 28.40
C TRP A 330 9.18 1.29 28.48
N ASP A 331 9.49 0.46 29.48
CA ASP A 331 8.90 -0.89 29.64
C ASP A 331 7.60 -0.92 30.45
N ASP A 332 7.16 0.19 31.06
CA ASP A 332 6.21 0.16 32.17
C ASP A 332 5.02 1.11 32.07
N ALA A 333 4.72 1.65 30.88
CA ALA A 333 3.58 2.56 30.71
C ALA A 333 2.24 1.88 31.07
N LYS A 334 1.46 2.50 31.98
CA LYS A 334 0.16 2.00 32.49
C LYS A 334 -1.02 2.90 32.11
N HIS A 335 -0.74 3.94 31.35
CA HIS A 335 -1.69 4.98 31.00
C HIS A 335 -1.42 5.50 29.59
N VAL A 336 -2.40 6.20 29.05
CA VAL A 336 -2.26 7.06 27.87
C VAL A 336 -2.37 8.51 28.33
N ALA A 337 -1.69 9.41 27.63
CA ALA A 337 -1.86 10.84 27.82
C ALA A 337 -2.94 11.33 26.87
N VAL A 338 -3.84 12.17 27.36
CA VAL A 338 -4.98 12.67 26.58
C VAL A 338 -4.94 14.19 26.59
N LEU A 339 -5.03 14.80 25.41
CA LEU A 339 -5.21 16.25 25.25
C LEU A 339 -6.64 16.51 24.79
N CYS A 340 -7.35 17.40 25.51
CA CYS A 340 -8.69 17.84 25.15
C CYS A 340 -8.87 19.29 25.60
N ASN A 341 -9.34 20.17 24.71
CA ASN A 341 -9.60 21.59 25.01
C ASN A 341 -8.44 22.28 25.76
N GLY A 342 -7.20 22.08 25.31
CA GLY A 342 -6.00 22.67 25.92
C GLY A 342 -5.59 22.09 27.28
N CYS A 343 -6.26 21.05 27.75
CA CYS A 343 -5.99 20.40 29.04
C CYS A 343 -5.39 19.01 28.87
N TRP A 344 -4.33 18.71 29.63
CA TRP A 344 -3.73 17.38 29.66
C TRP A 344 -4.30 16.49 30.77
N PHE A 345 -4.60 15.24 30.40
CA PHE A 345 -5.11 14.22 31.29
C PHE A 345 -4.30 12.94 31.16
N LYS A 346 -4.35 12.14 32.23
CA LYS A 346 -3.81 10.80 32.31
C LYS A 346 -4.98 9.84 32.44
N VAL A 347 -5.14 8.99 31.43
CA VAL A 347 -6.18 7.94 31.40
C VAL A 347 -5.53 6.60 31.69
N ILE A 348 -6.02 5.95 32.75
CA ILE A 348 -5.52 4.64 33.17
C ILE A 348 -6.08 3.58 32.23
N VAL A 349 -5.23 2.69 31.71
CA VAL A 349 -5.65 1.61 30.81
C VAL A 349 -5.63 0.23 31.49
N HIS A 350 -5.21 0.17 32.75
CA HIS A 350 -5.08 -1.07 33.53
C HIS A 350 -5.30 -0.80 35.03
N ASN A 351 -6.20 -1.54 35.66
CA ASN A 351 -6.59 -1.33 37.08
C ASN A 351 -5.69 -2.03 38.11
N GLY A 352 -4.64 -2.72 37.66
CA GLY A 352 -3.75 -3.52 38.52
C GLY A 352 -3.98 -5.02 38.35
N ILE A 353 -5.16 -5.45 37.92
CA ILE A 353 -5.49 -6.86 37.74
C ILE A 353 -5.62 -7.19 36.25
N ARG A 354 -6.34 -6.36 35.51
CA ARG A 354 -6.59 -6.53 34.06
C ARG A 354 -6.51 -5.21 33.32
N LEU A 355 -6.40 -5.32 31.99
CA LEU A 355 -6.65 -4.20 31.08
C LEU A 355 -8.12 -3.78 31.22
N LEU A 356 -8.37 -2.47 31.15
CA LEU A 356 -9.72 -1.95 31.12
C LEU A 356 -10.41 -2.31 29.80
N GLY A 357 -11.72 -2.57 29.88
CA GLY A 357 -12.58 -2.76 28.71
C GLY A 357 -12.91 -1.43 28.02
N ALA A 358 -13.46 -1.51 26.80
CA ALA A 358 -13.82 -0.32 26.04
C ALA A 358 -14.87 0.55 26.77
N ALA A 359 -15.90 -0.06 27.39
CA ALA A 359 -16.91 0.67 28.18
C ALA A 359 -16.32 1.45 29.36
N GLU A 360 -15.30 0.90 30.03
CA GLU A 360 -14.61 1.57 31.15
C GLU A 360 -13.69 2.72 30.67
N LEU A 361 -13.09 2.56 29.49
CA LEU A 361 -12.33 3.63 28.84
C LEU A 361 -13.28 4.73 28.35
N GLN A 362 -14.43 4.37 27.79
CA GLN A 362 -15.45 5.33 27.37
C GLN A 362 -15.88 6.20 28.54
N TYR A 363 -16.15 5.61 29.71
CA TYR A 363 -16.45 6.39 30.92
C TYR A 363 -15.38 7.45 31.23
N GLN A 364 -14.09 7.09 31.16
CA GLN A 364 -13.00 8.05 31.36
C GLN A 364 -12.98 9.15 30.30
N PHE A 365 -13.20 8.80 29.03
CA PHE A 365 -13.23 9.79 27.94
C PHE A 365 -14.47 10.69 28.01
N ASP A 366 -15.63 10.16 28.40
CA ASP A 366 -16.85 10.94 28.65
C ASP A 366 -16.61 11.95 29.78
N GLU A 367 -15.95 11.56 30.87
CA GLU A 367 -15.56 12.51 31.93
C GLU A 367 -14.66 13.63 31.36
N ILE A 368 -13.73 13.33 30.44
CA ILE A 368 -12.87 14.36 29.83
C ILE A 368 -13.67 15.29 28.92
N VAL A 369 -14.47 14.74 28.00
CA VAL A 369 -15.24 15.50 27.00
C VAL A 369 -16.29 16.38 27.68
N ASN A 370 -16.92 15.88 28.75
CA ASN A 370 -18.02 16.57 29.44
C ASN A 370 -17.55 17.59 30.49
N HIS A 371 -16.41 17.37 31.16
CA HIS A 371 -16.00 18.17 32.33
C HIS A 371 -15.29 19.49 31.96
N LYS A 372 -14.88 19.69 30.70
CA LYS A 372 -14.31 20.91 30.08
C LYS A 372 -13.65 21.91 31.08
N PRO A 373 -12.58 21.52 31.78
CA PRO A 373 -11.91 22.42 32.71
C PRO A 373 -11.14 23.53 31.98
N ASP A 374 -10.97 24.68 32.64
CA ASP A 374 -10.10 25.73 32.14
C ASP A 374 -8.62 25.27 32.19
N PRO A 375 -7.83 25.49 31.11
CA PRO A 375 -6.39 25.25 31.11
C PRO A 375 -5.67 26.09 32.16
N ALA A 376 -4.59 25.56 32.74
CA ALA A 376 -3.65 26.41 33.48
C ALA A 376 -2.97 27.40 32.54
N GLU A 377 -2.43 28.48 33.07
CA GLU A 377 -1.73 29.50 32.27
C GLU A 377 -0.63 28.88 31.40
N GLY A 378 -0.74 29.07 30.07
CA GLY A 378 0.16 28.54 29.05
C GLY A 378 0.02 27.06 28.74
N GLU A 379 -0.83 26.32 29.44
CA GLU A 379 -0.99 24.88 29.22
C GLU A 379 -1.64 24.57 27.87
N ASP A 380 -2.65 25.37 27.50
CA ASP A 380 -3.39 25.24 26.24
C ASP A 380 -2.46 25.23 25.03
N ARG A 381 -1.36 25.98 25.12
CA ARG A 381 -0.34 26.11 24.07
C ARG A 381 0.93 25.30 24.31
N LEU A 382 1.05 24.59 25.44
CA LEU A 382 2.28 23.94 25.87
C LEU A 382 2.90 23.03 24.80
N ALA A 383 2.07 22.30 24.03
CA ALA A 383 2.57 21.36 23.04
C ALA A 383 3.24 22.03 21.83
N ALA A 384 3.06 23.35 21.64
CA ALA A 384 3.75 24.13 20.61
C ALA A 384 5.27 24.04 20.72
N LEU A 385 5.81 23.81 21.93
CA LEU A 385 7.24 23.56 22.13
C LEU A 385 7.74 22.35 21.32
N THR A 386 6.90 21.34 21.10
CA THR A 386 7.25 20.17 20.28
C THR A 386 7.13 20.44 18.77
N ALA A 387 6.39 21.49 18.39
CA ALA A 387 6.15 21.91 17.02
C ALA A 387 7.20 22.89 16.49
N GLY A 388 7.90 23.61 17.36
CA GLY A 388 8.96 24.56 17.00
C GLY A 388 10.35 23.91 16.81
N ASP A 389 11.39 24.74 16.80
CA ASP A 389 12.77 24.32 16.66
C ASP A 389 13.26 23.46 17.83
N ARG A 390 14.17 22.53 17.54
CA ARG A 390 14.61 21.50 18.50
C ARG A 390 15.45 22.06 19.64
N GLN A 391 16.30 23.05 19.35
CA GLN A 391 17.23 23.62 20.33
C GLN A 391 16.52 24.52 21.38
N PRO A 392 15.62 25.45 20.99
CA PRO A 392 14.77 26.16 21.95
C PRO A 392 13.96 25.20 22.82
N TRP A 393 13.36 24.16 22.22
CA TRP A 393 12.64 23.15 23.00
C TRP A 393 13.55 22.43 24.01
N SER A 394 14.75 21.99 23.61
CA SER A 394 15.69 21.34 24.53
C SER A 394 16.07 22.25 25.72
N SER A 395 16.30 23.53 25.45
CA SER A 395 16.70 24.52 26.45
C SER A 395 15.56 24.82 27.43
N THR A 396 14.35 25.04 26.92
CA THR A 396 13.13 25.29 27.71
C THR A 396 12.77 24.07 28.55
N ARG A 397 12.79 22.87 27.97
CA ARG A 397 12.59 21.60 28.70
C ARG A 397 13.58 21.49 29.85
N ARG A 398 14.85 21.84 29.61
CA ARG A 398 15.93 21.75 30.60
C ARG A 398 15.73 22.70 31.77
N ALA A 399 15.35 23.94 31.49
CA ALA A 399 15.21 25.00 32.48
C ALA A 399 13.95 24.84 33.34
N PHE A 400 12.80 24.48 32.73
CA PHE A 400 11.49 24.65 33.40
C PHE A 400 10.71 23.35 33.63
N PHE A 401 11.14 22.22 33.04
CA PHE A 401 10.41 20.95 33.10
C PHE A 401 11.22 19.79 33.71
N ARG A 402 12.42 20.03 34.26
CA ARG A 402 13.27 18.97 34.87
C ARG A 402 13.01 18.71 36.35
N SER A 403 12.23 19.56 37.03
CA SER A 403 11.92 19.45 38.46
C SER A 403 10.43 19.74 38.76
N GLY A 404 10.02 19.50 40.00
CA GLY A 404 8.70 19.90 40.51
C GLY A 404 7.50 19.22 39.83
N ILE A 405 6.39 19.96 39.78
CA ILE A 405 5.12 19.48 39.22
C ILE A 405 5.21 19.28 37.70
N ASN A 406 5.85 20.22 36.99
CA ASN A 406 6.07 20.17 35.54
C ASN A 406 6.81 18.90 35.11
N LYS A 407 7.84 18.48 35.85
CA LYS A 407 8.53 17.20 35.59
C LYS A 407 7.59 16.01 35.72
N THR A 408 6.72 16.03 36.72
CA THR A 408 5.78 14.92 36.95
C THR A 408 4.80 14.82 35.79
N SER A 409 4.18 15.94 35.39
CA SER A 409 3.23 15.97 34.28
C SER A 409 3.88 15.73 32.91
N LEU A 410 5.06 16.30 32.64
CA LEU A 410 5.81 16.00 31.41
C LEU A 410 6.19 14.52 31.32
N ASN A 411 6.64 13.92 32.43
CA ASN A 411 6.92 12.48 32.45
C ASN A 411 5.67 11.63 32.19
N ASP A 412 4.49 12.07 32.66
CA ASP A 412 3.24 11.37 32.37
C ASP A 412 2.89 11.43 30.87
N ILE A 413 3.26 12.49 30.14
CA ILE A 413 3.13 12.56 28.67
C ILE A 413 4.19 11.70 27.97
N GLU A 414 5.48 11.94 28.27
CA GLU A 414 6.60 11.27 27.60
C GLU A 414 6.55 9.75 27.79
N ARG A 415 6.24 9.28 29.01
CA ARG A 415 6.19 7.84 29.35
C ARG A 415 4.83 7.18 29.08
N ALA A 416 3.82 7.91 28.60
CA ALA A 416 2.55 7.32 28.21
C ALA A 416 2.72 6.22 27.16
N ALA A 417 1.78 5.28 27.05
CA ALA A 417 1.84 4.27 26.00
C ALA A 417 1.78 4.90 24.60
N PHE A 418 0.94 5.92 24.45
CA PHE A 418 0.78 6.80 23.30
C PHE A 418 -0.02 8.03 23.73
N VAL A 419 -0.19 9.00 22.83
CA VAL A 419 -1.02 10.19 23.06
C VAL A 419 -2.34 10.06 22.31
N VAL A 420 -3.44 10.42 22.96
CA VAL A 420 -4.78 10.53 22.39
C VAL A 420 -5.17 12.00 22.34
N ILE A 421 -5.63 12.47 21.20
CA ILE A 421 -6.09 13.84 21.00
C ILE A 421 -7.60 13.78 20.77
N LEU A 422 -8.36 14.38 21.68
CA LEU A 422 -9.79 14.60 21.50
C LEU A 422 -9.96 15.97 20.85
N ASP A 423 -9.96 15.98 19.52
CA ASP A 423 -9.98 17.21 18.74
C ASP A 423 -11.39 17.82 18.77
N GLY A 424 -11.45 19.15 18.94
CA GLY A 424 -12.70 19.89 18.90
C GLY A 424 -13.23 20.12 17.48
N GLU A 425 -12.42 19.85 16.46
CA GLU A 425 -12.78 20.01 15.05
C GLU A 425 -13.57 18.83 14.49
N GLU A 426 -14.48 19.12 13.57
CA GLU A 426 -15.19 18.13 12.77
C GLU A 426 -14.55 18.09 11.38
N VAL A 427 -14.27 16.89 10.90
CA VAL A 427 -13.63 16.64 9.60
C VAL A 427 -14.54 15.77 8.75
N HIS A 428 -14.49 15.93 7.42
CA HIS A 428 -15.41 15.23 6.54
C HIS A 428 -14.72 14.80 5.24
N TYR A 429 -15.30 13.78 4.61
CA TYR A 429 -15.01 13.43 3.23
C TYR A 429 -16.27 13.66 2.39
N ASP A 430 -16.12 14.44 1.32
CA ASP A 430 -17.17 14.70 0.35
C ASP A 430 -16.57 14.62 -1.06
N PRO A 431 -16.98 13.65 -1.89
CA PRO A 431 -16.48 13.52 -3.25
C PRO A 431 -16.72 14.76 -4.13
N ASN A 432 -17.73 15.58 -3.80
CA ASN A 432 -18.06 16.79 -4.55
C ASN A 432 -17.33 18.04 -4.03
N ASP A 433 -16.72 17.96 -2.85
CA ASP A 433 -15.97 19.06 -2.24
C ASP A 433 -14.62 18.56 -1.71
N PRO A 434 -13.57 18.56 -2.56
CA PRO A 434 -12.25 18.07 -2.19
C PRO A 434 -11.60 18.88 -1.05
N SER A 435 -12.04 20.11 -0.81
CA SER A 435 -11.47 20.98 0.23
C SER A 435 -11.67 20.40 1.64
N LYS A 436 -12.73 19.61 1.86
CA LYS A 436 -12.97 18.95 3.15
C LYS A 436 -11.94 17.87 3.46
N LEU A 437 -11.55 17.10 2.44
CA LEU A 437 -10.51 16.08 2.57
C LEU A 437 -9.12 16.73 2.71
N ASP A 438 -8.87 17.81 1.98
CA ASP A 438 -7.66 18.63 2.11
C ASP A 438 -7.52 19.18 3.54
N HIS A 439 -8.61 19.73 4.09
CA HIS A 439 -8.67 20.22 5.46
C HIS A 439 -8.42 19.10 6.49
N TRP A 440 -9.01 17.93 6.30
CA TRP A 440 -8.77 16.79 7.18
C TRP A 440 -7.28 16.38 7.18
N ALA A 441 -6.64 16.35 6.00
CA ALA A 441 -5.19 16.12 5.91
C ALA A 441 -4.35 17.15 6.67
N HIS A 442 -4.67 18.44 6.54
CA HIS A 442 -4.01 19.51 7.29
C HIS A 442 -4.17 19.30 8.81
N ASN A 443 -5.38 19.00 9.28
CA ASN A 443 -5.65 18.74 10.69
C ASN A 443 -4.84 17.54 11.23
N LEU A 444 -4.64 16.48 10.43
CA LEU A 444 -3.85 15.31 10.83
C LEU A 444 -2.34 15.56 10.81
N LEU A 445 -1.83 16.35 9.86
CA LEU A 445 -0.39 16.64 9.76
C LEU A 445 0.08 17.58 10.88
N HIS A 446 -0.61 18.71 11.09
CA HIS A 446 -0.12 19.77 11.99
C HIS A 446 -1.16 20.30 12.97
N GLY A 447 -2.46 20.07 12.74
CA GLY A 447 -3.51 20.64 13.59
C GLY A 447 -3.33 22.15 13.76
N LYS A 448 -3.35 22.61 15.02
CA LYS A 448 -3.13 24.02 15.42
C LYS A 448 -1.70 24.26 15.95
N ALA A 449 -0.76 23.36 15.68
CA ALA A 449 0.60 23.31 16.24
C ALA A 449 0.71 23.09 17.76
N TYR A 450 -0.29 23.44 18.56
CA TYR A 450 -0.26 23.26 20.01
C TYR A 450 -1.18 22.14 20.53
N ASP A 451 -1.94 21.51 19.64
CA ASP A 451 -2.94 20.50 19.96
C ASP A 451 -2.48 19.07 19.62
N ARG A 452 -1.15 18.86 19.48
CA ARG A 452 -0.51 17.56 19.23
C ARG A 452 0.83 17.49 19.97
N TRP A 453 1.27 16.30 20.38
CA TRP A 453 2.61 16.09 20.92
C TRP A 453 3.51 15.47 19.85
N PHE A 454 4.14 16.29 19.02
CA PHE A 454 4.87 15.82 17.82
C PHE A 454 6.08 14.93 18.11
N ASP A 455 6.59 15.00 19.35
CA ASP A 455 7.67 14.15 19.85
C ASP A 455 7.24 12.71 20.18
N LYS A 456 5.93 12.46 20.34
CA LYS A 456 5.44 11.13 20.69
C LYS A 456 5.61 10.20 19.49
N SER A 457 5.94 8.92 19.73
CA SER A 457 6.02 7.93 18.65
C SER A 457 4.82 8.00 17.71
N PHE A 458 3.60 8.13 18.26
CA PHE A 458 2.42 8.55 17.52
C PHE A 458 1.37 9.21 18.43
N ASN A 459 0.52 10.03 17.81
CA ASN A 459 -0.70 10.59 18.35
C ASN A 459 -1.89 9.94 17.62
N LEU A 460 -2.90 9.45 18.36
CA LEU A 460 -4.21 9.09 17.81
C LEU A 460 -5.12 10.31 17.91
N ILE A 461 -5.67 10.77 16.80
CA ILE A 461 -6.49 11.98 16.72
C ILE A 461 -7.92 11.54 16.49
N ILE A 462 -8.82 11.89 17.40
CA ILE A 462 -10.25 11.58 17.31
C ILE A 462 -10.99 12.91 17.20
N SER A 463 -11.55 13.15 16.01
CA SER A 463 -12.33 14.35 15.70
C SER A 463 -13.64 14.37 16.48
N LYS A 464 -14.24 15.55 16.63
CA LYS A 464 -15.48 15.74 17.40
C LYS A 464 -16.65 14.89 16.87
N ASN A 465 -16.66 14.63 15.58
CA ASN A 465 -17.64 13.76 14.93
C ASN A 465 -17.25 12.28 14.89
N GLY A 466 -16.17 11.84 15.55
CA GLY A 466 -15.79 10.43 15.64
C GLY A 466 -14.93 9.89 14.49
N HIS A 467 -14.44 10.74 13.59
CA HIS A 467 -13.38 10.33 12.65
C HIS A 467 -12.03 10.19 13.35
N VAL A 468 -11.22 9.24 12.90
CA VAL A 468 -9.91 8.93 13.49
C VAL A 468 -8.78 9.19 12.50
N GLY A 469 -7.62 9.60 12.99
CA GLY A 469 -6.39 9.53 12.22
C GLY A 469 -5.19 9.45 13.15
N CYS A 470 -3.99 9.51 12.58
CA CYS A 470 -2.77 9.52 13.38
C CYS A 470 -1.74 10.50 12.85
N ASN A 471 -0.91 11.02 13.76
CA ASN A 471 0.34 11.74 13.46
C ASN A 471 1.49 10.94 14.07
N THR A 472 2.57 10.72 13.32
CA THR A 472 3.66 9.82 13.72
C THR A 472 5.01 10.51 13.59
N GLU A 473 5.81 10.43 14.65
CA GLU A 473 7.22 10.86 14.65
C GLU A 473 8.04 9.86 13.83
N HIS A 474 8.84 10.31 12.87
CA HIS A 474 9.39 9.41 11.85
C HIS A 474 10.71 8.71 12.26
N SER A 475 11.47 9.24 13.22
CA SER A 475 12.83 8.77 13.45
C SER A 475 12.92 7.29 13.86
N TRP A 476 11.92 6.78 14.57
CA TRP A 476 11.97 5.45 15.18
C TRP A 476 11.68 4.30 14.23
N GLY A 477 10.99 4.56 13.12
CA GLY A 477 10.50 3.53 12.21
C GLY A 477 9.93 4.08 10.91
N ASP A 478 9.60 3.18 10.01
CA ASP A 478 9.08 3.52 8.69
C ASP A 478 7.55 3.32 8.65
N ALA A 479 6.86 4.05 7.77
CA ALA A 479 5.40 4.12 7.70
C ALA A 479 4.69 2.76 7.59
N ALA A 480 5.35 1.71 7.08
CA ALA A 480 4.79 0.37 6.99
C ALA A 480 4.35 -0.21 8.35
N VAL A 481 5.06 0.10 9.44
CA VAL A 481 4.69 -0.38 10.79
C VAL A 481 3.45 0.34 11.29
N THR A 482 3.37 1.66 11.09
CA THR A 482 2.19 2.46 11.43
C THR A 482 0.98 2.06 10.58
N ALA A 483 1.16 1.82 9.28
CA ALA A 483 0.09 1.38 8.38
C ALA A 483 -0.52 0.05 8.85
N HIS A 484 0.32 -0.93 9.21
CA HIS A 484 -0.16 -2.19 9.79
C HIS A 484 -0.92 -1.96 11.10
N PHE A 485 -0.36 -1.16 12.01
CA PHE A 485 -1.00 -0.84 13.27
C PHE A 485 -2.38 -0.18 13.08
N MET A 486 -2.47 0.82 12.21
CA MET A 486 -3.73 1.52 11.93
C MET A 486 -4.76 0.60 11.26
N GLU A 487 -4.35 -0.18 10.25
CA GLU A 487 -5.22 -1.17 9.60
C GLU A 487 -5.77 -2.18 10.62
N TRP A 488 -4.93 -2.66 11.53
CA TRP A 488 -5.33 -3.57 12.60
C TRP A 488 -6.33 -2.93 13.58
N CYS A 489 -6.08 -1.68 13.99
CA CYS A 489 -6.99 -0.94 14.87
C CYS A 489 -8.36 -0.71 14.21
N LEU A 490 -8.39 -0.25 12.96
CA LEU A 490 -9.63 -0.02 12.22
C LEU A 490 -10.41 -1.31 12.00
N LEU A 491 -9.72 -2.41 11.67
CA LEU A 491 -10.31 -3.73 11.55
C LEU A 491 -10.98 -4.17 12.86
N ARG A 492 -10.30 -4.03 14.00
CA ARG A 492 -10.90 -4.39 15.29
C ARG A 492 -12.08 -3.52 15.63
N ASP A 493 -11.96 -2.22 15.43
CA ASP A 493 -12.97 -1.25 15.79
C ASP A 493 -14.27 -1.40 14.96
N ILE A 494 -14.15 -1.39 13.63
CA ILE A 494 -15.30 -1.38 12.72
C ILE A 494 -15.95 -2.75 12.58
N VAL A 495 -15.14 -3.81 12.54
CA VAL A 495 -15.62 -5.15 12.16
C VAL A 495 -15.83 -6.06 13.37
N PHE A 496 -14.90 -6.07 14.32
CA PHE A 496 -14.91 -7.08 15.38
C PHE A 496 -15.61 -6.65 16.66
N ILE A 497 -15.45 -5.40 17.10
CA ILE A 497 -16.05 -4.91 18.36
C ILE A 497 -17.30 -4.05 18.09
N GLY A 498 -17.21 -3.07 17.18
CA GLY A 498 -18.32 -2.20 16.81
C GLY A 498 -18.91 -1.38 17.96
N TYR A 499 -20.14 -0.89 17.74
CA TYR A 499 -20.87 0.01 18.64
C TYR A 499 -22.31 -0.47 18.84
N ASP A 500 -22.94 -0.05 19.94
CA ASP A 500 -24.36 -0.28 20.20
C ASP A 500 -25.26 0.66 19.38
N GLU A 501 -26.58 0.51 19.50
CA GLU A 501 -27.57 1.32 18.78
C GLU A 501 -27.50 2.83 19.11
N LYS A 502 -26.89 3.19 20.24
CA LYS A 502 -26.69 4.59 20.67
C LYS A 502 -25.31 5.13 20.28
N GLY A 503 -24.50 4.34 19.56
CA GLY A 503 -23.14 4.68 19.18
C GLY A 503 -22.12 4.56 20.31
N ASN A 504 -22.46 3.91 21.43
CA ASN A 504 -21.53 3.66 22.54
C ASN A 504 -20.73 2.37 22.32
N THR A 505 -19.66 2.21 23.08
CA THR A 505 -18.89 0.96 23.10
C THR A 505 -19.73 -0.18 23.67
N LYS A 506 -19.54 -1.39 23.13
CA LYS A 506 -20.23 -2.59 23.62
C LYS A 506 -19.53 -3.16 24.87
N GLY A 507 -20.32 -3.80 25.74
CA GLY A 507 -19.85 -4.51 26.93
C GLY A 507 -20.17 -3.79 28.24
N ASP A 508 -20.10 -4.52 29.35
CA ASP A 508 -20.44 -4.00 30.67
C ASP A 508 -19.23 -3.34 31.36
N MET A 509 -19.53 -2.33 32.18
CA MET A 509 -18.52 -1.60 32.96
C MET A 509 -18.41 -2.21 34.36
N GLU A 510 -17.27 -2.84 34.69
CA GLU A 510 -17.05 -3.43 36.02
C GLU A 510 -16.51 -2.40 37.02
N VAL A 511 -15.66 -1.46 36.56
CA VAL A 511 -15.02 -0.46 37.41
C VAL A 511 -15.12 0.94 36.80
N LYS A 512 -15.39 1.94 37.66
CA LYS A 512 -15.35 3.37 37.30
C LYS A 512 -14.07 4.00 37.83
N ILE A 513 -13.13 4.24 36.93
CA ILE A 513 -11.90 4.99 37.23
C ILE A 513 -12.05 6.38 36.61
N LYS A 514 -11.71 7.43 37.35
CA LYS A 514 -11.70 8.79 36.83
C LYS A 514 -10.35 9.13 36.20
N PRO A 515 -10.33 9.91 35.09
CA PRO A 515 -9.09 10.42 34.52
C PRO A 515 -8.39 11.38 35.50
N GLU A 516 -7.06 11.38 35.53
CA GLU A 516 -6.27 12.30 36.36
C GLU A 516 -5.87 13.54 35.54
N ARG A 517 -6.25 14.74 36.01
CA ARG A 517 -5.84 16.01 35.41
C ARG A 517 -4.37 16.30 35.72
N LEU A 518 -3.56 16.49 34.68
CA LEU A 518 -2.17 16.92 34.85
C LEU A 518 -2.10 18.38 35.35
N LYS A 519 -1.03 18.75 36.04
CA LYS A 519 -0.91 20.06 36.70
C LYS A 519 0.37 20.73 36.25
N TRP A 520 0.28 22.03 36.01
CA TRP A 520 1.39 22.82 35.51
C TRP A 520 1.60 24.07 36.34
N SER A 521 2.86 24.50 36.39
CA SER A 521 3.28 25.78 36.92
C SER A 521 4.31 26.32 35.95
N ILE A 522 3.84 26.98 34.89
CA ILE A 522 4.66 27.42 33.77
C ILE A 522 5.08 28.87 34.05
N PRO A 523 6.37 29.14 34.31
CA PRO A 523 6.83 30.50 34.60
C PRO A 523 6.85 31.36 33.32
N GLU A 524 6.78 32.68 33.46
CA GLU A 524 6.74 33.66 32.36
C GLU A 524 7.82 33.44 31.27
N PRO A 525 9.11 33.16 31.58
CA PRO A 525 10.09 32.87 30.54
C PRO A 525 9.79 31.61 29.71
N ALA A 526 9.07 30.63 30.27
CA ALA A 526 8.62 29.46 29.53
C ALA A 526 7.39 29.78 28.66
N LEU A 527 6.48 30.65 29.13
CA LEU A 527 5.35 31.17 28.35
C LEU A 527 5.84 31.88 27.08
N GLU A 528 6.86 32.75 27.21
CA GLU A 528 7.46 33.42 26.05
C GLU A 528 8.02 32.44 25.02
N GLN A 529 8.63 31.33 25.47
CA GLN A 529 9.18 30.32 24.57
C GLN A 529 8.09 29.49 23.89
N ILE A 530 6.97 29.24 24.58
CA ILE A 530 5.78 28.62 24.00
C ILE A 530 5.26 29.49 22.84
N GLU A 531 5.09 30.79 23.06
CA GLU A 531 4.61 31.72 22.03
C GLU A 531 5.59 31.86 20.84
N LYS A 532 6.90 31.87 21.11
CA LYS A 532 7.93 31.87 20.06
C LYS A 532 7.86 30.61 19.20
N SER A 533 7.75 29.44 19.84
CA SER A 533 7.63 28.16 19.12
C SER A 533 6.31 28.07 18.34
N LEU A 534 5.22 28.61 18.90
CA LEU A 534 3.94 28.70 18.22
C LEU A 534 4.00 29.60 16.98
N THR A 535 4.70 30.74 17.07
CA THR A 535 4.92 31.64 15.92
C THR A 535 5.65 30.90 14.79
N VAL A 536 6.78 30.26 15.09
CA VAL A 536 7.55 29.46 14.11
C VAL A 536 6.68 28.36 13.48
N ALA A 537 5.89 27.67 14.29
CA ALA A 537 5.03 26.60 13.81
C ALA A 537 3.89 27.13 12.93
N ASN A 538 3.26 28.25 13.30
CA ASN A 538 2.21 28.89 12.51
C ASN A 538 2.73 29.43 11.17
N ASP A 539 3.95 29.99 11.14
CA ASP A 539 4.59 30.40 9.88
C ASP A 539 4.77 29.20 8.95
N LEU A 540 5.19 28.04 9.49
CA LEU A 540 5.35 26.81 8.73
C LEU A 540 4.01 26.23 8.26
N ILE A 541 2.95 26.33 9.08
CA ILE A 541 1.58 25.93 8.71
C ILE A 541 1.04 26.83 7.60
N ALA A 542 1.22 28.13 7.70
CA ALA A 542 0.79 29.08 6.68
C ALA A 542 1.49 28.83 5.34
N ASP A 543 2.73 28.33 5.38
CA ASP A 543 3.53 28.06 4.19
C ASP A 543 3.27 26.69 3.56
N VAL A 544 2.71 25.69 4.26
CA VAL A 544 2.44 24.37 3.65
C VAL A 544 1.10 24.35 2.91
N GLU A 545 1.10 23.83 1.69
CA GLU A 545 -0.11 23.55 0.92
C GLU A 545 -0.30 22.05 0.71
N MET A 546 -1.50 21.54 0.95
CA MET A 546 -1.85 20.14 0.70
C MET A 546 -3.06 20.03 -0.23
N ALA A 547 -3.00 19.08 -1.16
CA ALA A 547 -4.10 18.77 -2.06
C ALA A 547 -4.19 17.24 -2.25
N LEU A 548 -5.33 16.67 -1.90
CA LEU A 548 -5.60 15.25 -1.97
C LEU A 548 -6.45 14.93 -3.20
N LEU A 549 -6.22 13.74 -3.74
CA LEU A 549 -6.98 13.19 -4.87
C LEU A 549 -7.43 11.78 -4.53
N VAL A 550 -8.74 11.53 -4.60
CA VAL A 550 -9.30 10.18 -4.62
C VAL A 550 -9.79 9.92 -6.04
N TRP A 551 -9.14 8.98 -6.72
CA TRP A 551 -9.41 8.60 -8.10
C TRP A 551 -10.13 7.26 -8.13
N THR A 552 -11.39 7.23 -8.57
CA THR A 552 -12.26 6.05 -8.57
C THR A 552 -12.53 5.47 -9.96
N ASP A 553 -11.93 6.06 -10.99
CA ASP A 553 -12.14 5.69 -12.39
C ASP A 553 -11.46 4.37 -12.75
N TYR A 554 -10.33 4.09 -12.12
CA TYR A 554 -9.62 2.80 -12.18
C TYR A 554 -8.59 2.67 -11.05
N GLY A 555 -8.18 1.44 -10.75
CA GLY A 555 -7.12 1.14 -9.80
C GLY A 555 -6.13 0.11 -10.35
N LYS A 556 -5.64 -0.82 -9.50
CA LYS A 556 -4.57 -1.76 -9.88
C LYS A 556 -4.90 -2.66 -11.06
N GLY A 557 -6.18 -2.95 -11.29
CA GLY A 557 -6.64 -3.81 -12.38
C GLY A 557 -6.32 -3.23 -13.76
N PHE A 558 -6.30 -1.90 -13.88
CA PHE A 558 -5.94 -1.21 -15.11
C PHE A 558 -4.46 -1.41 -15.47
N ALA A 559 -3.55 -1.12 -14.54
CA ALA A 559 -2.11 -1.34 -14.75
C ALA A 559 -1.78 -2.83 -15.00
N LYS A 560 -2.46 -3.76 -14.32
CA LYS A 560 -2.28 -5.20 -14.53
C LYS A 560 -2.68 -5.64 -15.95
N LYS A 561 -3.71 -5.04 -16.56
CA LYS A 561 -4.09 -5.33 -17.95
C LYS A 561 -3.01 -4.94 -18.96
N LEU A 562 -2.17 -3.95 -18.64
CA LEU A 562 -0.99 -3.58 -19.43
C LEU A 562 0.18 -4.56 -19.28
N GLY A 563 0.11 -5.46 -18.29
CA GLY A 563 1.23 -6.34 -17.92
C GLY A 563 2.35 -5.61 -17.17
N VAL A 564 2.05 -4.47 -16.53
CA VAL A 564 3.02 -3.70 -15.73
C VAL A 564 2.62 -3.65 -14.26
N SER A 565 3.56 -3.29 -13.39
CA SER A 565 3.27 -3.10 -11.97
C SER A 565 2.43 -1.85 -11.75
N PRO A 566 1.39 -1.90 -10.90
CA PRO A 566 0.63 -0.71 -10.51
C PRO A 566 1.51 0.41 -9.96
N ASP A 567 2.46 0.05 -9.09
CA ASP A 567 3.36 1.02 -8.47
C ASP A 567 4.24 1.74 -9.51
N ALA A 568 4.88 0.97 -10.40
CA ALA A 568 5.68 1.52 -11.50
C ALA A 568 4.84 2.41 -12.44
N PHE A 569 3.61 2.00 -12.73
CA PHE A 569 2.68 2.79 -13.54
C PHE A 569 2.36 4.14 -12.89
N LEU A 570 2.08 4.16 -11.57
CA LEU A 570 1.83 5.41 -10.86
C LEU A 570 3.06 6.30 -10.79
N GLN A 571 4.25 5.72 -10.61
CA GLN A 571 5.51 6.47 -10.67
C GLN A 571 5.70 7.11 -12.05
N MET A 572 5.36 6.43 -13.15
CA MET A 572 5.39 7.04 -14.48
C MET A 572 4.35 8.14 -14.66
N CYS A 573 3.16 8.00 -14.07
CA CYS A 573 2.17 9.08 -14.02
C CYS A 573 2.75 10.31 -13.30
N LEU A 574 3.39 10.12 -12.13
CA LEU A 574 3.99 11.21 -11.37
C LEU A 574 5.15 11.89 -12.11
N GLN A 575 6.01 11.12 -12.81
CA GLN A 575 7.06 11.69 -13.67
C GLN A 575 6.47 12.56 -14.77
N TYR A 576 5.40 12.10 -15.41
CA TYR A 576 4.73 12.83 -16.48
C TYR A 576 4.03 14.09 -15.96
N THR A 577 3.30 13.99 -14.86
CA THR A 577 2.67 15.14 -14.20
C THR A 577 3.70 16.18 -13.78
N TYR A 578 4.80 15.76 -13.14
CA TYR A 578 5.88 16.66 -12.72
C TYR A 578 6.47 17.41 -13.91
N TYR A 579 6.78 16.69 -15.01
CA TYR A 579 7.32 17.33 -16.20
C TYR A 579 6.35 18.34 -16.83
N LYS A 580 5.04 18.06 -16.86
CA LYS A 580 4.04 19.01 -17.36
C LYS A 580 3.97 20.29 -16.52
N ASN A 581 4.15 20.19 -15.20
CA ASN A 581 4.15 21.36 -14.31
C ASN A 581 5.47 22.13 -14.38
N GLN A 582 6.60 21.43 -14.39
CA GLN A 582 7.93 22.02 -14.16
C GLN A 582 8.75 22.23 -15.44
N ASN A 583 8.32 21.63 -16.55
CA ASN A 583 9.00 21.63 -17.85
C ASN A 583 10.49 21.20 -17.77
N LYS A 584 10.82 20.34 -16.80
CA LYS A 584 12.16 19.79 -16.59
C LYS A 584 12.07 18.47 -15.81
N PHE A 585 13.11 17.66 -15.93
CA PHE A 585 13.31 16.50 -15.08
C PHE A 585 14.00 16.91 -13.77
N SER A 586 13.74 16.14 -12.71
CA SER A 586 14.39 16.34 -11.42
C SER A 586 14.66 15.01 -10.73
N LEU A 587 15.56 15.03 -9.76
CA LEU A 587 15.81 13.86 -8.94
C LEU A 587 14.54 13.50 -8.16
N THR A 588 14.02 12.30 -8.40
CA THR A 588 12.83 11.79 -7.73
C THR A 588 13.23 10.74 -6.69
N TYR A 589 12.79 10.94 -5.45
CA TYR A 589 12.93 9.97 -4.37
C TYR A 589 11.69 9.08 -4.30
N GLU A 590 11.89 7.79 -4.17
CA GLU A 590 10.85 6.85 -3.75
C GLU A 590 11.40 5.93 -2.66
N ALA A 591 10.65 5.79 -1.56
CA ALA A 591 11.05 4.93 -0.45
C ALA A 591 10.87 3.45 -0.80
N SER A 592 11.95 2.65 -0.68
CA SER A 592 11.90 1.19 -0.75
C SER A 592 12.42 0.57 0.52
N MET A 593 11.72 -0.42 1.06
CA MET A 593 12.12 -1.08 2.31
C MET A 593 13.31 -2.02 2.12
N THR A 594 14.29 -1.95 3.03
CA THR A 594 15.40 -2.93 3.11
C THR A 594 15.23 -3.88 4.29
N ARG A 595 14.00 -4.06 4.78
CA ARG A 595 13.67 -4.90 5.94
C ARG A 595 13.91 -6.40 5.71
N LEU A 596 14.33 -6.82 4.51
CA LEU A 596 14.84 -8.17 4.24
C LEU A 596 16.16 -8.47 4.96
N TYR A 597 16.77 -7.44 5.55
CA TYR A 597 18.01 -7.48 6.30
C TYR A 597 17.78 -7.08 7.74
N ARG A 598 18.64 -7.58 8.62
CA ARG A 598 18.61 -7.25 10.04
C ARG A 598 18.78 -5.74 10.23
N GLU A 599 17.88 -5.15 11.01
CA GLU A 599 17.83 -3.70 11.28
C GLU A 599 17.70 -2.86 9.99
N GLY A 600 17.20 -3.44 8.90
CA GLY A 600 16.96 -2.70 7.66
C GLY A 600 15.89 -1.62 7.84
N ARG A 601 16.17 -0.43 7.30
CA ARG A 601 15.24 0.71 7.17
C ARG A 601 14.78 0.81 5.71
N THR A 602 15.28 1.82 5.01
CA THR A 602 14.92 2.16 3.64
C THR A 602 16.15 2.34 2.75
N GLU A 603 15.95 2.18 1.46
CA GLU A 603 16.82 2.62 0.36
C GLU A 603 15.99 3.49 -0.59
N THR A 604 16.66 4.30 -1.41
CA THR A 604 16.03 5.16 -2.41
C THR A 604 15.93 4.46 -3.75
N VAL A 605 14.73 4.46 -4.32
CA VAL A 605 14.50 4.21 -5.74
C VAL A 605 14.49 5.56 -6.45
N ARG A 606 15.41 5.73 -7.41
CA ARG A 606 15.52 6.95 -8.23
C ARG A 606 14.61 6.83 -9.45
N SER A 607 13.34 7.19 -9.30
CA SER A 607 12.28 6.91 -10.28
C SER A 607 12.39 7.73 -11.57
N CYS A 608 13.09 8.87 -11.52
CA CYS A 608 13.49 9.62 -12.72
C CYS A 608 14.71 8.94 -13.38
N THR A 609 14.42 8.06 -14.34
CA THR A 609 15.38 7.29 -15.13
C THR A 609 15.47 7.84 -16.56
N VAL A 610 16.43 7.34 -17.34
CA VAL A 610 16.47 7.64 -18.79
C VAL A 610 15.20 7.14 -19.46
N GLU A 611 14.76 5.93 -19.12
CA GLU A 611 13.59 5.28 -19.70
C GLU A 611 12.28 6.00 -19.34
N SER A 612 12.14 6.47 -18.09
CA SER A 612 10.98 7.30 -17.71
C SER A 612 10.97 8.63 -18.44
N SER A 613 12.15 9.23 -18.66
CA SER A 613 12.27 10.51 -19.36
C SER A 613 11.91 10.36 -20.84
N GLU A 614 12.36 9.29 -21.49
CA GLU A 614 11.96 8.94 -22.86
C GLU A 614 10.45 8.72 -22.98
N PHE A 615 9.82 8.04 -22.00
CA PHE A 615 8.37 7.89 -21.96
C PHE A 615 7.65 9.24 -21.84
N VAL A 616 8.08 10.10 -20.92
CA VAL A 616 7.50 11.43 -20.72
C VAL A 616 7.61 12.28 -21.98
N LEU A 617 8.78 12.29 -22.63
CA LEU A 617 8.99 13.01 -23.88
C LEU A 617 8.13 12.44 -25.02
N ALA A 618 7.97 11.11 -25.10
CA ALA A 618 7.13 10.47 -26.11
C ALA A 618 5.63 10.80 -25.93
N MET A 619 5.17 11.01 -24.70
CA MET A 619 3.81 11.48 -24.43
C MET A 619 3.59 12.94 -24.87
N GLN A 620 4.62 13.78 -24.78
CA GLN A 620 4.58 15.18 -25.23
C GLN A 620 4.74 15.35 -26.75
N ASP A 621 5.37 14.39 -27.44
CA ASP A 621 5.59 14.45 -28.87
C ASP A 621 4.34 14.06 -29.67
N LYS A 622 3.79 15.02 -30.42
CA LYS A 622 2.61 14.85 -31.30
C LYS A 622 2.87 13.88 -32.46
N ASN A 623 4.12 13.64 -32.83
CA ASN A 623 4.48 12.73 -33.91
C ASN A 623 4.57 11.27 -33.46
N LYS A 624 4.59 11.01 -32.15
CA LYS A 624 4.64 9.64 -31.62
C LYS A 624 3.29 8.97 -31.69
N THR A 625 3.30 7.76 -32.26
CA THR A 625 2.13 6.90 -32.29
C THR A 625 1.77 6.41 -30.89
N ARG A 626 0.53 5.96 -30.73
CA ARG A 626 0.06 5.33 -29.49
C ARG A 626 0.91 4.11 -29.12
N GLU A 627 1.26 3.30 -30.11
CA GLU A 627 2.02 2.06 -29.95
C GLU A 627 3.43 2.36 -29.43
N GLU A 628 4.09 3.38 -29.97
CA GLU A 628 5.39 3.86 -29.46
C GLU A 628 5.29 4.35 -28.01
N ARG A 629 4.29 5.17 -27.69
CA ARG A 629 4.07 5.67 -26.32
C ARG A 629 3.84 4.53 -25.32
N LEU A 630 3.04 3.53 -25.70
CA LEU A 630 2.81 2.32 -24.90
C LEU A 630 4.08 1.47 -24.75
N ALA A 631 4.92 1.40 -25.78
CA ALA A 631 6.20 0.69 -25.71
C ALA A 631 7.16 1.39 -24.72
N HIS A 632 7.30 2.71 -24.81
CA HIS A 632 8.11 3.48 -23.86
C HIS A 632 7.59 3.35 -22.42
N LEU A 633 6.27 3.41 -22.21
CA LEU A 633 5.66 3.19 -20.90
C LEU A 633 6.05 1.83 -20.31
N LYS A 634 5.94 0.75 -21.09
CA LYS A 634 6.30 -0.59 -20.63
C LYS A 634 7.79 -0.69 -20.28
N THR A 635 8.66 -0.13 -21.11
CA THR A 635 10.11 -0.10 -20.85
C THR A 635 10.43 0.64 -19.56
N ALA A 636 9.84 1.82 -19.37
CA ALA A 636 10.03 2.63 -18.17
C ALA A 636 9.52 1.91 -16.90
N CYS A 637 8.33 1.30 -16.97
CA CYS A 637 7.78 0.51 -15.86
C CYS A 637 8.64 -0.71 -15.52
N ASN A 638 9.19 -1.40 -16.52
CA ASN A 638 10.09 -2.54 -16.31
C ASN A 638 11.39 -2.09 -15.65
N ARG A 639 11.96 -0.96 -16.09
CA ARG A 639 13.16 -0.39 -15.49
C ARG A 639 12.93 0.00 -14.03
N HIS A 640 11.81 0.65 -13.74
CA HIS A 640 11.42 1.00 -12.37
C HIS A 640 11.30 -0.24 -11.48
N GLN A 641 10.62 -1.30 -11.95
CA GLN A 641 10.53 -2.59 -11.27
C GLN A 641 11.90 -3.19 -10.93
N GLU A 642 12.86 -3.13 -11.85
CA GLU A 642 14.23 -3.59 -11.61
C GLU A 642 14.91 -2.77 -10.51
N LEU A 643 14.81 -1.43 -10.55
CA LEU A 643 15.38 -0.56 -9.54
C LEU A 643 14.78 -0.82 -8.16
N TYR A 644 13.47 -1.05 -8.07
CA TYR A 644 12.80 -1.37 -6.80
C TYR A 644 13.31 -2.69 -6.22
N ARG A 645 13.48 -3.73 -7.04
CA ARG A 645 14.06 -5.02 -6.62
C ARG A 645 15.51 -4.90 -6.19
N ASP A 646 16.29 -4.08 -6.90
CA ASP A 646 17.68 -3.79 -6.56
C ASP A 646 17.79 -3.04 -5.23
N ALA A 647 16.93 -2.04 -4.99
CA ALA A 647 16.87 -1.32 -3.72
C ALA A 647 16.53 -2.26 -2.55
N MET A 648 15.49 -3.10 -2.70
CA MET A 648 15.16 -4.13 -1.71
C MET A 648 16.28 -5.15 -1.48
N CYS A 649 17.16 -5.38 -2.47
CA CYS A 649 18.36 -6.22 -2.36
C CYS A 649 19.57 -5.50 -1.73
N GLY A 650 19.43 -4.25 -1.29
CA GLY A 650 20.56 -3.46 -0.80
C GLY A 650 21.58 -3.10 -1.88
N LYS A 651 21.15 -2.99 -3.15
CA LYS A 651 21.98 -2.56 -4.30
C LYS A 651 21.70 -1.11 -4.72
N GLY A 652 21.09 -0.31 -3.85
CA GLY A 652 20.81 1.09 -4.14
C GLY A 652 22.06 1.96 -4.14
N VAL A 653 21.86 3.24 -4.46
CA VAL A 653 22.94 4.23 -4.63
C VAL A 653 23.08 5.07 -3.36
N ASP A 654 21.96 5.53 -2.83
CA ASP A 654 21.90 6.67 -1.92
C ASP A 654 22.40 6.34 -0.52
N ARG A 655 22.01 5.20 0.07
CA ARG A 655 22.53 4.80 1.40
C ARG A 655 24.03 4.52 1.37
N HIS A 656 24.54 3.97 0.27
CA HIS A 656 25.96 3.72 0.12
C HIS A 656 26.76 5.03 0.04
N LEU A 657 26.35 5.97 -0.82
CA LEU A 657 27.00 7.28 -0.93
C LEU A 657 26.89 8.09 0.37
N PHE A 658 25.75 8.02 1.06
CA PHE A 658 25.57 8.65 2.38
C PHE A 658 26.57 8.10 3.42
N ALA A 659 26.72 6.78 3.51
CA ALA A 659 27.66 6.19 4.46
C ALA A 659 29.12 6.57 4.14
N LEU A 660 29.48 6.65 2.85
CA LEU A 660 30.80 7.15 2.43
C LEU A 660 30.97 8.65 2.76
N TYR A 661 29.93 9.46 2.60
CA TYR A 661 29.93 10.87 2.98
C TYR A 661 30.12 11.06 4.49
N VAL A 662 29.46 10.25 5.33
CA VAL A 662 29.65 10.26 6.78
C VAL A 662 31.11 9.96 7.15
N ILE A 663 31.73 8.95 6.53
CA ILE A 663 33.15 8.65 6.75
C ILE A 663 34.03 9.82 6.29
N LYS A 664 33.74 10.42 5.13
CA LYS A 664 34.45 11.61 4.63
C LYS A 664 34.42 12.75 5.65
N ARG A 665 33.25 12.98 6.29
CA ARG A 665 33.10 14.00 7.34
C ARG A 665 33.90 13.65 8.59
N TYR A 666 33.90 12.40 9.05
CA TYR A 666 34.71 11.94 10.19
C TYR A 666 36.22 12.05 9.96
N LEU A 667 36.67 11.83 8.72
CA LEU A 667 38.07 11.96 8.35
C LEU A 667 38.47 13.39 7.99
N GLU A 668 37.53 14.34 7.99
CA GLU A 668 37.75 15.74 7.58
C GLU A 668 38.37 15.87 6.17
N GLU A 669 38.04 14.92 5.28
CA GLU A 669 38.62 14.86 3.94
C GLU A 669 37.85 15.74 2.95
N GLU A 670 38.56 16.35 2.00
CA GLU A 670 37.92 17.10 0.91
C GLU A 670 37.57 16.17 -0.26
N SER A 671 36.44 16.44 -0.93
CA SER A 671 36.00 15.65 -2.07
C SER A 671 35.10 16.48 -2.98
N PRO A 672 35.65 17.04 -4.08
CA PRO A 672 34.87 17.81 -5.04
C PRO A 672 33.66 17.04 -5.60
N PHE A 673 33.76 15.70 -5.65
CA PHE A 673 32.63 14.84 -6.00
C PHE A 673 31.46 14.98 -5.01
N PHE A 674 31.73 14.94 -3.70
CA PHE A 674 30.69 15.09 -2.70
C PHE A 674 30.20 16.52 -2.58
N ASP A 675 31.07 17.50 -2.80
CA ASP A 675 30.67 18.92 -2.82
C ASP A 675 29.68 19.21 -3.98
N LYS A 676 29.75 18.43 -5.08
CA LYS A 676 28.80 18.51 -6.20
C LYS A 676 27.46 17.81 -5.95
N ILE A 677 27.42 16.72 -5.18
CA ILE A 677 26.23 15.84 -5.10
C ILE A 677 25.54 15.79 -3.73
N PHE A 678 26.17 16.30 -2.66
CA PHE A 678 25.58 16.33 -1.31
C PHE A 678 25.33 17.75 -0.79
N PRO A 679 24.23 17.96 -0.05
CA PRO A 679 23.10 17.04 0.10
C PRO A 679 22.31 16.89 -1.22
N PRO A 680 21.77 15.69 -1.53
CA PRO A 680 20.95 15.52 -2.72
C PRO A 680 19.64 16.32 -2.60
N SER A 681 19.24 16.99 -3.68
CA SER A 681 17.99 17.76 -3.73
C SER A 681 16.91 16.99 -4.47
N TYR A 682 16.05 16.27 -3.74
CA TYR A 682 14.89 15.58 -4.31
C TYR A 682 13.69 16.52 -4.41
N LEU A 683 13.45 17.05 -5.61
CA LEU A 683 12.34 17.98 -5.86
C LEU A 683 10.99 17.28 -6.04
N LEU A 684 10.99 15.96 -6.21
CA LEU A 684 9.80 15.12 -6.11
C LEU A 684 10.11 13.96 -5.18
N SER A 685 9.47 13.94 -4.01
CA SER A 685 9.62 12.86 -3.05
C SER A 685 8.34 12.09 -2.92
N THR A 686 8.43 10.77 -3.07
CA THR A 686 7.27 9.90 -3.19
C THR A 686 7.32 8.75 -2.20
N SER A 687 6.13 8.30 -1.79
CA SER A 687 6.01 7.12 -0.93
C SER A 687 4.71 6.38 -1.23
N GLN A 688 4.79 5.06 -1.32
CA GLN A 688 3.60 4.22 -1.36
C GLN A 688 3.18 3.86 0.07
N THR A 689 1.92 4.10 0.42
CA THR A 689 1.34 3.59 1.67
C THR A 689 1.03 2.08 1.49
N PRO A 690 1.64 1.18 2.30
CA PRO A 690 1.36 -0.24 2.21
C PRO A 690 -0.09 -0.57 2.61
N LEU A 691 -0.69 -1.57 1.95
CA LEU A 691 -2.02 -2.10 2.25
C LEU A 691 -1.97 -3.61 2.51
N ASN A 692 -3.08 -4.15 3.02
CA ASN A 692 -3.28 -5.58 3.27
C ASN A 692 -2.22 -6.12 4.24
N GLN A 693 -1.89 -5.33 5.27
CA GLN A 693 -0.95 -5.74 6.31
C GLN A 693 -1.60 -6.74 7.28
N CYS A 694 -2.94 -6.81 7.30
CA CYS A 694 -3.72 -7.71 8.14
C CYS A 694 -4.37 -8.88 7.37
N GLU A 695 -3.80 -9.34 6.25
CA GLU A 695 -4.40 -10.40 5.41
C GLU A 695 -4.80 -11.66 6.18
N THR A 696 -3.99 -12.09 7.17
CA THR A 696 -4.28 -13.25 8.01
C THR A 696 -5.46 -13.01 8.96
N ASP A 697 -5.58 -11.82 9.52
CA ASP A 697 -6.71 -11.45 10.38
C ASP A 697 -8.01 -11.27 9.59
N MET A 698 -7.90 -11.03 8.28
CA MET A 698 -9.03 -10.87 7.36
C MET A 698 -9.37 -12.14 6.57
N GLU A 699 -8.79 -13.29 6.95
CA GLU A 699 -9.12 -14.58 6.34
C GLU A 699 -10.59 -14.94 6.61
N GLY A 700 -11.31 -15.35 5.57
CA GLY A 700 -12.75 -15.65 5.66
C GLY A 700 -13.69 -14.44 5.67
N MET A 701 -13.17 -13.20 5.70
CA MET A 701 -14.02 -12.00 5.62
C MET A 701 -14.61 -11.79 4.22
N SER A 702 -15.87 -11.34 4.17
CA SER A 702 -16.54 -10.95 2.93
C SER A 702 -15.86 -9.77 2.24
N SER A 703 -16.04 -9.65 0.93
CA SER A 703 -15.52 -8.50 0.15
C SER A 703 -16.11 -7.17 0.63
N ASP A 704 -17.37 -7.17 1.08
CA ASP A 704 -18.05 -6.01 1.63
C ASP A 704 -17.39 -5.50 2.92
N ALA A 705 -17.09 -6.41 3.86
CA ALA A 705 -16.41 -6.04 5.10
C ALA A 705 -14.99 -5.49 4.86
N LYS A 706 -14.30 -5.97 3.81
CA LYS A 706 -13.00 -5.43 3.40
C LYS A 706 -13.11 -4.04 2.77
N LEU A 707 -14.18 -3.77 2.02
CA LEU A 707 -14.44 -2.46 1.40
C LEU A 707 -14.65 -1.37 2.45
N ARG A 708 -15.28 -1.70 3.59
CA ARG A 708 -15.49 -0.80 4.73
C ARG A 708 -14.19 -0.30 5.35
N LEU A 709 -13.06 -0.97 5.13
CA LEU A 709 -11.75 -0.63 5.71
C LEU A 709 -10.85 0.17 4.75
N VAL A 710 -11.35 0.51 3.57
CA VAL A 710 -10.55 1.21 2.56
C VAL A 710 -10.30 2.66 2.99
N SER A 711 -9.03 2.97 3.24
CA SER A 711 -8.54 4.28 3.63
C SER A 711 -7.95 5.06 2.44
N ALA A 712 -7.90 6.39 2.58
CA ALA A 712 -7.11 7.25 1.70
C ALA A 712 -5.59 7.04 1.85
N GLY A 713 -5.13 6.37 2.92
CA GLY A 713 -3.73 6.19 3.22
C GLY A 713 -3.18 7.27 4.14
N GLY A 714 -1.98 7.75 3.84
CA GLY A 714 -1.30 8.76 4.65
C GLY A 714 -0.38 9.64 3.82
N GLY A 715 0.06 10.75 4.39
CA GLY A 715 0.89 11.75 3.70
C GLY A 715 1.97 12.36 4.59
N PHE A 716 2.77 13.25 4.01
CA PHE A 716 3.86 13.97 4.67
C PHE A 716 4.05 15.34 3.99
N GLY A 717 4.73 16.28 4.67
CA GLY A 717 5.08 17.59 4.11
C GLY A 717 6.16 17.52 3.01
N PRO A 718 6.40 18.61 2.26
CA PRO A 718 7.47 18.62 1.26
C PRO A 718 8.85 18.53 1.95
N VAL A 719 9.75 17.73 1.40
CA VAL A 719 11.11 17.55 1.95
C VAL A 719 12.14 18.55 1.41
N ALA A 720 11.74 19.34 0.41
CA ALA A 720 12.55 20.39 -0.20
C ALA A 720 11.67 21.61 -0.41
N ASP A 721 12.21 22.81 -0.17
CA ASP A 721 11.42 24.04 -0.19
C ASP A 721 10.73 24.30 -1.54
N ARG A 722 11.39 23.92 -2.63
CA ARG A 722 10.92 24.11 -4.02
C ARG A 722 10.45 22.81 -4.68
N GLY A 723 10.09 21.82 -3.86
CA GLY A 723 9.71 20.48 -4.30
C GLY A 723 8.34 20.03 -3.79
N TYR A 724 7.97 18.82 -4.19
CA TYR A 724 6.71 18.18 -3.82
C TYR A 724 6.95 16.95 -2.92
N GLY A 725 6.07 16.77 -1.93
CA GLY A 725 5.84 15.49 -1.27
C GLY A 725 4.59 14.83 -1.85
N VAL A 726 4.70 13.60 -2.37
CA VAL A 726 3.56 12.88 -2.96
C VAL A 726 3.47 11.45 -2.39
N SER A 727 2.53 11.24 -1.49
CA SER A 727 2.21 9.88 -1.04
C SER A 727 1.04 9.32 -1.85
N TYR A 728 1.01 8.02 -2.11
CA TYR A 728 -0.11 7.38 -2.80
C TYR A 728 -0.42 5.99 -2.25
N ILE A 729 -1.67 5.56 -2.47
CA ILE A 729 -2.16 4.25 -2.07
C ILE A 729 -2.94 3.61 -3.21
N VAL A 730 -2.82 2.29 -3.32
CA VAL A 730 -3.50 1.48 -4.36
C VAL A 730 -4.61 0.65 -3.71
N ALA A 731 -5.75 1.31 -3.48
CA ALA A 731 -6.91 0.80 -2.77
C ALA A 731 -7.79 -0.11 -3.65
N GLY A 732 -7.28 -1.30 -3.98
CA GLY A 732 -8.06 -2.31 -4.71
C GLY A 732 -8.06 -2.11 -6.23
N GLU A 733 -9.12 -2.59 -6.90
CA GLU A 733 -9.19 -2.66 -8.37
C GLU A 733 -9.61 -1.34 -9.01
N ASN A 734 -10.32 -0.47 -8.29
CA ASN A 734 -10.97 0.72 -8.83
C ASN A 734 -10.62 2.04 -8.10
N GLN A 735 -9.82 2.02 -7.03
CA GLN A 735 -9.51 3.24 -6.28
C GLN A 735 -8.00 3.45 -6.12
N LEU A 736 -7.57 4.68 -6.35
CA LEU A 736 -6.24 5.20 -6.05
C LEU A 736 -6.43 6.47 -5.22
N SER A 737 -5.55 6.72 -4.26
CA SER A 737 -5.54 8.03 -3.58
C SER A 737 -4.13 8.60 -3.54
N PHE A 738 -4.04 9.92 -3.62
CA PHE A 738 -2.79 10.69 -3.61
C PHE A 738 -2.88 11.83 -2.59
N HIS A 739 -1.78 12.06 -1.88
CA HIS A 739 -1.57 13.17 -0.98
C HIS A 739 -0.42 14.00 -1.52
N ILE A 740 -0.71 15.22 -1.98
CA ILE A 740 0.29 16.10 -2.59
C ILE A 740 0.54 17.27 -1.64
N SER A 741 1.80 17.56 -1.35
CA SER A 741 2.23 18.67 -0.51
C SER A 741 3.35 19.48 -1.18
N SER A 742 3.36 20.79 -0.93
CA SER A 742 4.35 21.76 -1.42
C SER A 742 4.37 22.99 -0.51
N LYS A 743 5.28 23.93 -0.75
CA LYS A 743 5.32 25.21 -0.02
C LYS A 743 4.71 26.33 -0.87
N ARG A 744 3.91 27.19 -0.25
CA ARG A 744 3.30 28.38 -0.86
C ARG A 744 4.33 29.45 -1.19
N SER A 745 5.40 29.52 -0.40
CA SER A 745 6.53 30.43 -0.62
C SER A 745 7.35 30.11 -1.87
N ALA A 746 7.23 28.89 -2.42
CA ALA A 746 7.91 28.51 -3.63
C ALA A 746 7.09 28.92 -4.87
N ASP A 747 7.65 29.84 -5.64
CA ASP A 747 7.08 30.36 -6.90
C ASP A 747 6.85 29.31 -7.99
N ASN A 748 7.47 28.14 -7.89
CA ASN A 748 7.38 27.08 -8.89
C ASN A 748 6.47 25.92 -8.51
N THR A 749 5.88 25.87 -7.31
CA THR A 749 5.08 24.72 -6.87
C THR A 749 3.70 25.12 -6.38
N SER A 750 2.68 24.38 -6.81
CA SER A 750 1.35 24.35 -6.19
C SER A 750 0.84 22.92 -6.12
N SER A 751 0.40 22.50 -4.93
CA SER A 751 -0.19 21.17 -4.72
C SER A 751 -1.52 21.05 -5.46
N GLN A 752 -2.30 22.14 -5.52
CA GLN A 752 -3.57 22.17 -6.23
C GLN A 752 -3.37 22.02 -7.74
N GLU A 753 -2.46 22.78 -8.34
CA GLU A 753 -2.15 22.66 -9.76
C GLU A 753 -1.60 21.27 -10.11
N PHE A 754 -0.71 20.73 -9.27
CA PHE A 754 -0.20 19.38 -9.44
C PHE A 754 -1.32 18.34 -9.37
N ARG A 755 -2.29 18.49 -8.45
CA ARG A 755 -3.46 17.61 -8.37
C ARG A 755 -4.29 17.64 -9.65
N GLU A 756 -4.63 18.83 -10.16
CA GLU A 756 -5.45 18.95 -11.36
C GLU A 756 -4.70 18.41 -12.59
N GLU A 757 -3.39 18.62 -12.66
CA GLU A 757 -2.56 18.06 -13.73
C GLU A 757 -2.39 16.54 -13.60
N LEU A 758 -2.38 15.99 -12.37
CA LEU A 758 -2.39 14.56 -12.12
C LEU A 758 -3.72 13.93 -12.58
N LYS A 759 -4.86 14.56 -12.32
CA LYS A 759 -6.16 14.10 -12.85
C LYS A 759 -6.13 13.99 -14.37
N ARG A 760 -5.70 15.05 -15.06
CA ARG A 760 -5.54 15.04 -16.54
C ARG A 760 -4.57 13.95 -16.99
N THR A 761 -3.46 13.79 -16.29
CA THR A 761 -2.49 12.71 -16.55
C THR A 761 -3.16 11.35 -16.45
N LEU A 762 -3.92 11.06 -15.39
CA LEU A 762 -4.60 9.79 -15.20
C LEU A 762 -5.64 9.53 -16.31
N GLU A 763 -6.34 10.57 -16.79
CA GLU A 763 -7.24 10.51 -17.94
C GLU A 763 -6.51 10.25 -19.26
N GLU A 764 -5.39 10.94 -19.51
CA GLU A 764 -4.54 10.72 -20.69
C GLU A 764 -4.00 9.28 -20.72
N MET A 765 -3.58 8.75 -19.57
CA MET A 765 -3.13 7.36 -19.45
C MET A 765 -4.27 6.35 -19.69
N LYS A 766 -5.50 6.68 -19.27
CA LYS A 766 -6.71 5.92 -19.59
C LYS A 766 -6.97 5.94 -21.11
N ASN A 767 -6.91 7.10 -21.74
CA ASN A 767 -7.15 7.27 -23.18
C ASN A 767 -6.08 6.57 -24.03
N LEU A 768 -4.83 6.59 -23.59
CA LEU A 768 -3.73 5.83 -24.20
C LEU A 768 -4.06 4.33 -24.30
N MET A 769 -4.86 3.80 -23.37
CA MET A 769 -5.34 2.42 -23.41
C MET A 769 -6.63 2.20 -24.18
N PHE A 770 -7.68 3.00 -23.92
CA PHE A 770 -9.05 2.70 -24.34
C PHE A 770 -9.47 3.21 -25.72
N LEU A 771 -8.65 4.03 -26.38
CA LEU A 771 -8.87 4.41 -27.79
C LEU A 771 -8.76 3.24 -28.79
N SER A 772 -8.63 1.99 -28.31
CA SER A 772 -8.71 0.79 -29.16
C SER A 772 -10.07 0.07 -29.13
N ARG A 773 -11.14 0.61 -28.54
CA ARG A 773 -12.48 -0.02 -28.66
C ARG A 773 -13.70 0.87 -28.85
N VAL A 774 -13.63 2.20 -28.74
CA VAL A 774 -14.80 3.05 -29.01
C VAL A 774 -14.37 4.40 -29.56
N PHE A 775 -15.12 4.85 -30.57
CA PHE A 775 -15.00 6.08 -31.35
C PHE A 775 -14.05 6.01 -32.55
N CYS A 776 -14.68 5.84 -33.73
CA CYS A 776 -14.12 5.64 -35.07
C CYS A 776 -13.32 4.34 -35.25
N SER A 777 -14.01 3.19 -35.24
CA SER A 777 -13.52 2.10 -36.08
C SER A 777 -13.71 2.53 -37.54
N SER A 778 -12.75 2.24 -38.41
CA SER A 778 -12.86 2.46 -39.86
C SER A 778 -14.04 1.74 -40.53
N PHE A 779 -14.89 1.06 -39.76
CA PHE A 779 -15.98 0.19 -40.20
C PHE A 779 -17.33 0.51 -39.56
N VAL A 780 -17.43 1.44 -38.60
CA VAL A 780 -18.69 1.89 -37.99
C VAL A 780 -18.73 3.41 -37.95
N ARG A 781 -19.68 4.00 -38.69
CA ARG A 781 -19.86 5.44 -38.81
C ARG A 781 -21.21 5.84 -38.24
N VAL A 782 -21.21 6.72 -37.24
CA VAL A 782 -22.43 7.41 -36.81
C VAL A 782 -22.57 8.69 -37.62
N HIS A 783 -23.76 8.96 -38.16
CA HIS A 783 -24.02 10.15 -38.97
C HIS A 783 -23.95 11.44 -38.14
N ASP A 784 -24.56 11.45 -36.95
CA ASP A 784 -24.52 12.58 -36.03
C ASP A 784 -23.98 12.13 -34.65
N THR A 785 -22.77 12.59 -34.30
CA THR A 785 -22.10 12.22 -33.05
C THR A 785 -22.46 13.12 -31.85
N ALA A 786 -23.14 14.24 -32.10
CA ALA A 786 -23.55 15.20 -31.08
C ALA A 786 -24.81 14.74 -30.32
N ILE A 787 -25.64 13.91 -30.96
CA ILE A 787 -26.90 13.41 -30.41
C ILE A 787 -26.70 12.18 -29.48
N LEU A 788 -25.52 11.56 -29.49
CA LEU A 788 -25.21 10.37 -28.69
C LEU A 788 -24.83 10.73 -27.24
N SER A 789 -25.68 10.34 -26.28
CA SER A 789 -25.35 10.36 -24.85
C SER A 789 -24.16 9.43 -24.54
N VAL A 790 -23.41 9.73 -23.47
CA VAL A 790 -22.26 8.90 -23.05
C VAL A 790 -22.67 7.44 -22.81
N ALA A 791 -23.86 7.19 -22.25
CA ALA A 791 -24.39 5.85 -22.06
C ALA A 791 -24.63 5.10 -23.38
N LEU A 792 -25.17 5.78 -24.40
CA LEU A 792 -25.41 5.21 -25.72
C LEU A 792 -24.09 4.95 -26.46
N LYS A 793 -23.08 5.81 -26.26
CA LYS A 793 -21.71 5.63 -26.77
C LYS A 793 -21.03 4.37 -26.21
N GLU A 794 -21.17 4.13 -24.91
CA GLU A 794 -20.64 2.93 -24.28
C GLU A 794 -21.40 1.66 -24.68
N ALA A 795 -22.73 1.73 -24.81
CA ALA A 795 -23.55 0.64 -25.31
C ALA A 795 -23.15 0.25 -26.74
N LEU A 796 -22.99 1.23 -27.64
CA LEU A 796 -22.55 1.02 -29.03
C LEU A 796 -21.28 0.16 -29.09
N SER A 797 -20.32 0.47 -28.22
CA SER A 797 -19.00 -0.18 -28.21
C SER A 797 -19.00 -1.66 -27.88
N ARG A 798 -20.00 -2.09 -27.10
CA ARG A 798 -20.11 -3.48 -26.62
C ARG A 798 -21.02 -4.28 -27.53
N SER A 799 -22.00 -3.62 -28.13
CA SER A 799 -23.15 -4.28 -28.73
C SER A 799 -23.14 -4.29 -30.26
N CYS A 800 -22.45 -3.34 -30.90
CA CYS A 800 -22.40 -3.18 -32.35
C CYS A 800 -20.93 -3.24 -32.84
N ILE A 801 -20.50 -4.37 -33.41
CA ILE A 801 -19.09 -4.63 -33.73
C ILE A 801 -18.95 -5.12 -35.18
N VAL A 802 -17.96 -4.60 -35.89
CA VAL A 802 -17.45 -5.16 -37.16
C VAL A 802 -15.98 -5.49 -36.98
N GLN A 803 -15.62 -6.74 -37.24
CA GLN A 803 -14.24 -7.22 -37.25
C GLN A 803 -13.82 -7.60 -38.67
N PRO A 804 -12.91 -6.85 -39.31
CA PRO A 804 -12.38 -7.19 -40.64
C PRO A 804 -11.51 -8.45 -40.60
N ASP A 805 -11.34 -9.10 -41.75
CA ASP A 805 -10.50 -10.29 -41.95
C ASP A 805 -10.68 -11.37 -40.86
N PHE A 806 -11.92 -11.56 -40.40
CA PHE A 806 -12.25 -12.54 -39.37
C PHE A 806 -12.05 -13.98 -39.85
N ILE A 807 -12.20 -14.20 -41.16
CA ILE A 807 -11.85 -15.46 -41.82
C ILE A 807 -10.75 -15.24 -42.87
N SER A 808 -9.93 -16.26 -43.08
CA SER A 808 -8.93 -16.27 -44.15
C SER A 808 -9.58 -16.51 -45.52
N GLN A 809 -8.84 -16.25 -46.59
CA GLN A 809 -9.27 -16.57 -47.96
C GLN A 809 -9.49 -18.08 -48.15
N GLU A 810 -8.71 -18.92 -47.47
CA GLU A 810 -8.83 -20.38 -47.49
C GLU A 810 -10.12 -20.84 -46.80
N GLU A 811 -10.43 -20.27 -45.64
CA GLU A 811 -11.66 -20.53 -44.90
C GLU A 811 -12.89 -20.06 -45.68
N GLU A 812 -12.84 -18.88 -46.30
CA GLU A 812 -13.91 -18.39 -47.20
C GLU A 812 -14.13 -19.35 -48.38
N ALA A 813 -13.05 -19.79 -49.03
CA ALA A 813 -13.14 -20.72 -50.16
C ALA A 813 -13.72 -22.08 -49.75
N ALA A 814 -13.38 -22.57 -48.56
CA ALA A 814 -13.91 -23.83 -48.03
C ALA A 814 -15.41 -23.75 -47.73
N ILE A 815 -15.84 -22.68 -47.03
CA ILE A 815 -17.26 -22.43 -46.74
C ILE A 815 -18.04 -22.25 -48.05
N PHE A 816 -17.51 -21.49 -49.00
CA PHE A 816 -18.14 -21.28 -50.29
C PHE A 816 -18.28 -22.59 -51.09
N LYS A 817 -17.22 -23.42 -51.14
CA LYS A 817 -17.25 -24.72 -51.84
C LYS A 817 -18.31 -25.67 -51.26
N GLU A 818 -18.56 -25.58 -49.96
CA GLU A 818 -19.59 -26.36 -49.27
C GLU A 818 -21.01 -25.84 -49.53
N VAL A 819 -21.19 -24.52 -49.48
CA VAL A 819 -22.52 -23.87 -49.59
C VAL A 819 -23.01 -23.78 -51.04
N GLU A 820 -22.13 -23.47 -51.98
CA GLU A 820 -22.48 -23.12 -53.36
C GLU A 820 -23.24 -24.21 -54.14
N PRO A 821 -22.91 -25.51 -54.06
CA PRO A 821 -23.64 -26.56 -54.77
C PRO A 821 -25.12 -26.64 -54.38
N HIS A 822 -25.45 -26.24 -53.15
CA HIS A 822 -26.82 -26.19 -52.65
C HIS A 822 -27.51 -24.88 -53.05
N MET A 823 -26.85 -23.73 -52.88
CA MET A 823 -27.45 -22.43 -53.19
C MET A 823 -27.72 -22.25 -54.70
N LYS A 824 -26.88 -22.81 -55.58
CA LYS A 824 -27.10 -22.75 -57.03
C LYS A 824 -28.39 -23.45 -57.49
N ARG A 825 -28.88 -24.44 -56.74
CA ARG A 825 -30.12 -25.18 -57.06
C ARG A 825 -31.39 -24.42 -56.67
N LEU A 826 -31.28 -23.43 -55.80
CA LEU A 826 -32.38 -22.56 -55.40
C LEU A 826 -32.56 -21.42 -56.41
N ARG A 827 -33.80 -20.98 -56.63
CA ARG A 827 -34.10 -19.79 -57.44
C ARG A 827 -34.07 -18.56 -56.55
N TYR A 828 -33.69 -17.41 -57.10
CA TYR A 828 -33.83 -16.14 -56.38
C TYR A 828 -35.31 -15.80 -56.22
N GLU A 829 -35.74 -15.61 -54.97
CA GLU A 829 -37.10 -15.20 -54.64
C GLU A 829 -37.25 -13.68 -54.75
N LYS A 830 -38.40 -13.23 -55.26
CA LYS A 830 -38.64 -11.79 -55.49
C LYS A 830 -38.85 -11.00 -54.19
N SER A 831 -39.50 -11.61 -53.19
CA SER A 831 -39.69 -11.03 -51.86
C SER A 831 -39.86 -12.15 -50.83
N HIS A 832 -39.36 -11.93 -49.61
CA HIS A 832 -39.59 -12.80 -48.46
C HIS A 832 -41.02 -12.57 -47.91
N TRP A 833 -41.55 -13.48 -47.09
CA TRP A 833 -42.95 -13.45 -46.66
C TRP A 833 -43.31 -12.23 -45.79
N ASP A 834 -42.33 -11.59 -45.16
CA ASP A 834 -42.46 -10.35 -44.39
C ASP A 834 -42.05 -9.09 -45.18
N ASP A 835 -41.78 -9.23 -46.47
CA ASP A 835 -41.28 -8.19 -47.38
C ASP A 835 -39.92 -7.56 -46.99
N ALA A 836 -39.17 -8.15 -46.05
CA ALA A 836 -37.90 -7.61 -45.57
C ALA A 836 -36.72 -7.86 -46.52
N ILE A 837 -36.76 -8.90 -47.35
CA ILE A 837 -35.64 -9.30 -48.22
C ILE A 837 -36.10 -9.47 -49.67
N HIS A 838 -35.39 -8.85 -50.61
CA HIS A 838 -35.65 -8.95 -52.05
C HIS A 838 -34.47 -9.56 -52.83
N LEU A 839 -34.78 -10.36 -53.85
CA LEU A 839 -33.81 -11.04 -54.72
C LEU A 839 -32.77 -11.83 -53.92
N TYR A 840 -33.24 -12.81 -53.15
CA TYR A 840 -32.42 -13.62 -52.26
C TYR A 840 -32.66 -15.12 -52.45
N ARG A 841 -31.75 -15.93 -51.91
CA ARG A 841 -31.93 -17.36 -51.67
C ARG A 841 -31.51 -17.61 -50.24
N GLU A 842 -32.24 -18.46 -49.54
CA GLU A 842 -31.86 -18.83 -48.18
C GLU A 842 -31.97 -20.33 -47.95
N ARG A 843 -31.18 -20.80 -46.99
CA ARG A 843 -31.40 -22.11 -46.37
C ARG A 843 -30.86 -22.12 -44.96
N GLU A 844 -31.16 -23.19 -44.27
CA GLU A 844 -30.58 -23.52 -42.98
C GLU A 844 -29.73 -24.79 -43.07
N GLN A 845 -28.60 -24.81 -42.35
CA GLN A 845 -27.67 -25.94 -42.36
C GLN A 845 -27.21 -26.29 -40.93
N LYS A 846 -27.30 -27.58 -40.59
CA LYS A 846 -26.91 -28.12 -39.28
C LYS A 846 -25.52 -28.74 -39.25
N LYS A 847 -25.14 -29.47 -40.31
CA LYS A 847 -23.86 -30.20 -40.38
C LYS A 847 -22.93 -29.44 -41.31
N TRP A 848 -21.68 -29.25 -40.86
CA TRP A 848 -20.66 -28.53 -41.60
C TRP A 848 -19.40 -29.38 -41.75
N SER A 849 -18.60 -29.13 -42.78
CA SER A 849 -17.26 -29.73 -42.90
C SER A 849 -16.39 -29.34 -41.69
N PRO A 850 -15.35 -30.12 -41.34
CA PRO A 850 -14.53 -29.83 -40.17
C PRO A 850 -13.95 -28.42 -40.13
N LEU A 851 -13.55 -27.87 -41.29
CA LEU A 851 -13.00 -26.51 -41.39
C LEU A 851 -14.09 -25.45 -41.24
N ALA A 852 -15.26 -25.63 -41.86
CA ALA A 852 -16.37 -24.69 -41.71
C ALA A 852 -16.97 -24.72 -40.28
N GLU A 853 -17.03 -25.89 -39.65
CA GLU A 853 -17.44 -26.04 -38.25
C GLU A 853 -16.49 -25.30 -37.31
N GLN A 854 -15.17 -25.34 -37.53
CA GLN A 854 -14.21 -24.56 -36.75
C GLN A 854 -14.48 -23.06 -36.84
N VAL A 855 -14.80 -22.55 -38.04
CA VAL A 855 -15.17 -21.14 -38.22
C VAL A 855 -16.46 -20.82 -37.48
N ILE A 856 -17.49 -21.66 -37.57
CA ILE A 856 -18.78 -21.44 -36.86
C ILE A 856 -18.60 -21.45 -35.34
N GLN A 857 -17.78 -22.36 -34.81
CA GLN A 857 -17.45 -22.38 -33.39
C GLN A 857 -16.64 -21.14 -32.99
N ARG A 858 -15.76 -20.63 -33.86
CA ARG A 858 -15.04 -19.37 -33.65
C ARG A 858 -16.00 -18.17 -33.62
N ILE A 859 -16.99 -18.12 -34.51
CA ILE A 859 -18.06 -17.11 -34.49
C ILE A 859 -18.82 -17.16 -33.15
N ARG A 860 -19.27 -18.36 -32.74
CA ARG A 860 -20.03 -18.55 -31.50
C ARG A 860 -19.24 -18.11 -30.26
N LYS A 861 -17.99 -18.57 -30.15
CA LYS A 861 -17.11 -18.21 -29.03
C LYS A 861 -16.78 -16.71 -28.98
N HIS A 862 -16.72 -16.05 -30.13
CA HIS A 862 -16.37 -14.63 -30.21
C HIS A 862 -17.57 -13.72 -29.89
N SER A 863 -18.74 -14.04 -30.44
CA SER A 863 -19.88 -13.11 -30.43
C SER A 863 -20.86 -13.31 -29.26
N PHE A 864 -20.86 -14.48 -28.62
CA PHE A 864 -21.87 -14.84 -27.61
C PHE A 864 -21.26 -15.13 -26.23
N PRO A 865 -22.02 -14.92 -25.13
CA PRO A 865 -21.65 -15.40 -23.80
C PRO A 865 -21.39 -16.92 -23.77
N GLN A 866 -20.49 -17.40 -22.91
CA GLN A 866 -20.17 -18.83 -22.80
C GLN A 866 -21.37 -19.70 -22.39
N THR A 867 -22.38 -19.09 -21.76
CA THR A 867 -23.61 -19.74 -21.30
C THR A 867 -24.76 -19.64 -22.30
N ALA A 868 -24.54 -19.06 -23.50
CA ALA A 868 -25.60 -18.85 -24.46
C ALA A 868 -25.99 -20.15 -25.17
N ASP A 869 -27.29 -20.47 -25.17
CA ASP A 869 -27.84 -21.53 -26.00
C ASP A 869 -28.00 -21.04 -27.44
N HIS A 870 -27.55 -21.83 -28.41
CA HIS A 870 -27.61 -21.46 -29.83
C HIS A 870 -28.76 -22.15 -30.56
N LEU A 871 -29.24 -21.52 -31.64
CA LEU A 871 -30.04 -22.22 -32.63
C LEU A 871 -29.20 -23.31 -33.29
N THR A 872 -29.79 -24.50 -33.38
CA THR A 872 -29.13 -25.70 -33.90
C THR A 872 -28.76 -25.56 -35.38
N HIS A 873 -29.59 -24.84 -36.15
CA HIS A 873 -29.34 -24.59 -37.57
C HIS A 873 -28.71 -23.20 -37.76
N VAL A 874 -27.67 -23.15 -38.60
CA VAL A 874 -27.02 -21.91 -39.03
C VAL A 874 -27.70 -21.41 -40.30
N HIS A 875 -28.04 -20.13 -40.34
CA HIS A 875 -28.77 -19.51 -41.45
C HIS A 875 -27.79 -19.04 -42.52
N ILE A 876 -28.11 -19.35 -43.77
CA ILE A 876 -27.32 -19.00 -44.94
C ILE A 876 -28.20 -18.13 -45.83
N LEU A 877 -27.76 -16.90 -46.06
CA LEU A 877 -28.46 -15.93 -46.90
C LEU A 877 -27.57 -15.52 -48.09
N ASP A 878 -28.01 -15.84 -49.31
CA ASP A 878 -27.35 -15.45 -50.57
C ASP A 878 -28.18 -14.35 -51.24
N LEU A 879 -27.59 -13.18 -51.32
CA LEU A 879 -28.21 -11.97 -51.86
C LEU A 879 -27.65 -11.70 -53.26
N HIS A 880 -28.55 -11.47 -54.22
CA HIS A 880 -28.19 -11.03 -55.58
C HIS A 880 -27.46 -9.68 -55.54
N GLU A 881 -26.71 -9.33 -56.60
CA GLU A 881 -26.05 -8.01 -56.70
C GLU A 881 -27.06 -6.86 -56.62
N ASP A 882 -28.25 -7.04 -57.19
CA ASP A 882 -29.40 -6.11 -57.09
C ASP A 882 -30.32 -6.36 -55.89
N GLY A 883 -30.06 -7.41 -55.09
CA GLY A 883 -30.87 -7.72 -53.92
C GLY A 883 -30.64 -6.75 -52.78
N VAL A 884 -31.68 -6.51 -51.98
CA VAL A 884 -31.65 -5.60 -50.84
C VAL A 884 -32.33 -6.23 -49.64
N ILE A 885 -31.91 -5.80 -48.45
CA ILE A 885 -32.60 -6.08 -47.20
C ILE A 885 -33.15 -4.73 -46.74
N LYS A 886 -34.48 -4.60 -46.67
CA LYS A 886 -35.16 -3.38 -46.20
C LYS A 886 -34.99 -3.22 -44.68
N PRO A 887 -35.20 -2.01 -44.13
CA PRO A 887 -35.15 -1.78 -42.69
C PRO A 887 -36.11 -2.70 -41.93
N HIS A 888 -35.58 -3.57 -41.09
CA HIS A 888 -36.38 -4.49 -40.27
C HIS A 888 -35.66 -4.84 -38.95
N ILE A 889 -36.42 -5.38 -38.00
CA ILE A 889 -35.91 -5.95 -36.75
C ILE A 889 -36.18 -7.45 -36.77
N ASP A 890 -35.15 -8.25 -36.56
CA ASP A 890 -35.26 -9.71 -36.53
C ASP A 890 -36.21 -10.19 -35.44
N SER A 891 -37.08 -11.14 -35.79
CA SER A 891 -38.14 -11.63 -34.90
C SER A 891 -37.62 -12.09 -33.54
N VAL A 892 -38.15 -11.47 -32.47
CA VAL A 892 -37.86 -11.82 -31.07
C VAL A 892 -38.33 -13.22 -30.70
N ARG A 893 -39.30 -13.77 -31.44
CA ARG A 893 -39.80 -15.13 -31.26
C ARG A 893 -38.81 -16.21 -31.70
N TYR A 894 -37.89 -15.87 -32.61
CA TYR A 894 -36.99 -16.84 -33.23
C TYR A 894 -35.51 -16.57 -32.95
N CYS A 895 -35.13 -15.36 -32.55
CA CYS A 895 -33.75 -14.97 -32.27
C CYS A 895 -33.60 -14.37 -30.86
N GLY A 896 -32.53 -14.73 -30.15
CA GLY A 896 -32.16 -14.21 -28.83
C GLY A 896 -31.40 -12.87 -28.88
N ASN A 897 -30.65 -12.57 -27.83
CA ASN A 897 -30.05 -11.25 -27.61
C ASN A 897 -28.97 -10.87 -28.62
N VAL A 898 -28.42 -11.83 -29.39
CA VAL A 898 -27.28 -11.59 -30.28
C VAL A 898 -27.49 -12.22 -31.66
N ILE A 899 -27.29 -11.41 -32.69
CA ILE A 899 -27.27 -11.83 -34.09
C ILE A 899 -25.91 -11.47 -34.67
N THR A 900 -25.23 -12.46 -35.24
CA THR A 900 -23.89 -12.26 -35.77
C THR A 900 -23.72 -13.02 -37.07
N GLY A 901 -22.97 -12.49 -38.01
CA GLY A 901 -22.72 -13.18 -39.27
C GLY A 901 -21.41 -12.79 -39.91
N ILE A 902 -20.90 -13.66 -40.77
CA ILE A 902 -19.75 -13.38 -41.62
C ILE A 902 -20.22 -12.98 -43.03
N SER A 903 -19.52 -12.01 -43.64
CA SER A 903 -19.80 -11.50 -44.98
C SER A 903 -18.87 -12.18 -46.00
N LEU A 904 -19.40 -12.91 -46.97
CA LEU A 904 -18.61 -13.60 -48.01
C LEU A 904 -18.83 -12.95 -49.39
N LEU A 905 -17.86 -13.15 -50.29
CA LEU A 905 -17.87 -12.76 -51.71
C LEU A 905 -17.80 -11.27 -52.03
N SER A 906 -18.51 -10.40 -51.30
CA SER A 906 -18.59 -8.97 -51.59
C SER A 906 -18.66 -8.12 -50.33
N ASP A 907 -18.12 -6.90 -50.44
CA ASP A 907 -18.33 -5.81 -49.48
C ASP A 907 -19.78 -5.30 -49.57
N CYS A 908 -20.31 -4.76 -48.47
CA CYS A 908 -21.56 -3.99 -48.48
C CYS A 908 -21.63 -3.00 -47.31
N VAL A 909 -22.60 -2.08 -47.36
CA VAL A 909 -22.96 -1.22 -46.23
C VAL A 909 -24.25 -1.73 -45.60
N MET A 910 -24.20 -1.98 -44.30
CA MET A 910 -25.39 -2.22 -43.48
C MET A 910 -25.72 -0.95 -42.72
N ARG A 911 -26.96 -0.47 -42.79
CA ARG A 911 -27.40 0.73 -42.08
C ARG A 911 -28.32 0.34 -40.93
N LEU A 912 -28.09 0.95 -39.78
CA LEU A 912 -28.96 0.87 -38.61
C LEU A 912 -29.70 2.19 -38.43
N ARG A 913 -31.01 2.11 -38.17
CA ARG A 913 -31.85 3.26 -37.84
C ARG A 913 -32.63 2.98 -36.58
N HIS A 914 -32.56 3.91 -35.62
CA HIS A 914 -33.36 3.81 -34.40
C HIS A 914 -34.85 3.76 -34.72
N LYS A 915 -35.61 2.90 -34.04
CA LYS A 915 -37.05 2.74 -34.27
C LYS A 915 -37.85 4.02 -34.00
N ASP A 916 -37.43 4.78 -32.98
CA ASP A 916 -38.14 5.99 -32.55
C ASP A 916 -37.63 7.27 -33.23
N ASP A 917 -36.37 7.25 -33.74
CA ASP A 917 -35.70 8.41 -34.36
C ASP A 917 -34.95 8.03 -35.67
N PRO A 918 -35.63 7.48 -36.68
CA PRO A 918 -35.00 6.84 -37.83
C PRO A 918 -34.21 7.79 -38.76
N ASP A 919 -34.48 9.10 -38.68
CA ASP A 919 -33.85 10.14 -39.50
C ASP A 919 -32.70 10.86 -38.78
N LYS A 920 -32.63 10.76 -37.44
CA LYS A 920 -31.61 11.45 -36.63
C LYS A 920 -30.51 10.50 -36.18
N LEU A 921 -30.88 9.28 -35.79
CA LEU A 921 -29.94 8.32 -35.21
C LEU A 921 -29.64 7.20 -36.22
N ILE A 922 -28.69 7.49 -37.12
CA ILE A 922 -28.27 6.60 -38.22
C ILE A 922 -26.83 6.14 -37.99
N ILE A 923 -26.61 4.84 -38.07
CA ILE A 923 -25.30 4.20 -37.94
C ILE A 923 -25.05 3.32 -39.16
N ASP A 924 -23.99 3.58 -39.91
CA ASP A 924 -23.55 2.72 -41.00
C ASP A 924 -22.44 1.78 -40.53
N LEU A 925 -22.53 0.52 -40.92
CA LEU A 925 -21.48 -0.51 -40.77
C LEU A 925 -20.95 -0.87 -42.14
N PHE A 926 -19.63 -0.76 -42.32
CA PHE A 926 -18.95 -1.22 -43.52
C PHE A 926 -18.55 -2.69 -43.37
N LEU A 927 -19.32 -3.57 -44.00
CA LEU A 927 -19.13 -5.02 -43.95
C LEU A 927 -18.23 -5.46 -45.09
N GLN A 928 -16.91 -5.42 -44.86
CA GLN A 928 -15.94 -5.95 -45.81
C GLN A 928 -16.13 -7.46 -46.04
N ARG A 929 -15.80 -7.94 -47.23
CA ARG A 929 -15.65 -9.36 -47.52
C ARG A 929 -14.70 -10.00 -46.49
N ARG A 930 -15.08 -11.15 -45.95
CA ARG A 930 -14.46 -11.89 -44.84
C ARG A 930 -14.57 -11.26 -43.45
N SER A 931 -15.34 -10.17 -43.29
CA SER A 931 -15.60 -9.58 -41.97
C SER A 931 -16.68 -10.34 -41.19
N LEU A 932 -16.61 -10.24 -39.86
CA LEU A 932 -17.67 -10.61 -38.92
C LEU A 932 -18.40 -9.35 -38.47
N TYR A 933 -19.73 -9.38 -38.44
CA TYR A 933 -20.53 -8.37 -37.77
C TYR A 933 -21.31 -8.97 -36.59
N ARG A 934 -21.52 -8.18 -35.55
CA ARG A 934 -22.33 -8.52 -34.37
C ARG A 934 -23.29 -7.38 -34.06
N LEU A 935 -24.57 -7.72 -33.94
CA LEU A 935 -25.63 -6.88 -33.41
C LEU A 935 -26.16 -7.55 -32.14
N GLY A 936 -26.01 -6.90 -31.00
CA GLY A 936 -26.47 -7.46 -29.71
C GLY A 936 -27.24 -6.46 -28.87
N GLU A 937 -27.94 -7.01 -27.87
CA GLU A 937 -28.61 -6.28 -26.80
C GLU A 937 -29.49 -5.15 -27.37
N GLN A 938 -29.33 -3.91 -26.88
CA GLN A 938 -30.13 -2.75 -27.27
C GLN A 938 -30.16 -2.51 -28.80
N TYR A 939 -29.05 -2.74 -29.50
CA TYR A 939 -28.94 -2.51 -30.95
C TYR A 939 -29.67 -3.55 -31.78
N ARG A 940 -29.94 -4.73 -31.21
CA ARG A 940 -30.75 -5.74 -31.86
C ARG A 940 -32.25 -5.42 -31.77
N TYR A 941 -32.69 -4.75 -30.71
CA TYR A 941 -34.11 -4.50 -30.42
C TYR A 941 -34.59 -3.11 -30.82
N ASP A 942 -33.74 -2.09 -30.70
CA ASP A 942 -34.13 -0.70 -30.88
C ASP A 942 -33.74 -0.13 -32.24
N PHE A 943 -32.97 -0.88 -33.03
CA PHE A 943 -32.54 -0.46 -34.36
C PHE A 943 -33.04 -1.43 -35.42
N THR A 944 -33.68 -0.87 -36.44
CA THR A 944 -33.83 -1.56 -37.71
C THR A 944 -32.48 -1.70 -38.38
N HIS A 945 -32.27 -2.80 -39.11
CA HIS A 945 -31.09 -2.99 -39.93
C HIS A 945 -31.47 -3.24 -41.40
N GLU A 946 -30.68 -2.68 -42.31
CA GLU A 946 -30.88 -2.80 -43.76
C GLU A 946 -29.54 -3.01 -44.48
N VAL A 947 -29.55 -3.71 -45.61
CA VAL A 947 -28.39 -3.81 -46.52
C VAL A 947 -28.70 -3.01 -47.77
N LEU A 948 -27.93 -1.95 -47.98
CA LEU A 948 -28.23 -0.91 -48.96
C LEU A 948 -28.07 -1.40 -50.42
N ALA A 949 -28.89 -0.85 -51.31
CA ALA A 949 -28.74 -0.99 -52.75
C ALA A 949 -27.46 -0.33 -53.24
N ASN A 950 -26.90 -0.77 -54.38
CA ASN A 950 -25.68 -0.18 -54.96
C ASN A 950 -25.74 1.34 -55.17
N LYS A 951 -26.93 1.89 -55.46
CA LYS A 951 -27.15 3.33 -55.62
C LYS A 951 -27.03 4.13 -54.32
N ASP A 952 -27.30 3.51 -53.17
CA ASP A 952 -27.36 4.14 -51.84
C ASP A 952 -26.21 3.71 -50.93
N SER A 953 -25.46 2.67 -51.33
CA SER A 953 -24.36 2.05 -50.59
C SER A 953 -23.12 2.96 -50.61
N VAL A 954 -23.09 3.93 -49.69
CA VAL A 954 -21.99 4.88 -49.50
C VAL A 954 -21.50 4.80 -48.06
N PHE A 955 -20.19 4.62 -47.86
CA PHE A 955 -19.55 4.67 -46.54
C PHE A 955 -18.43 5.70 -46.57
N GLU A 956 -18.38 6.61 -45.59
CA GLU A 956 -17.44 7.74 -45.56
C GLU A 956 -17.32 8.50 -46.90
N ASN A 957 -18.46 8.77 -47.54
CA ASN A 957 -18.57 9.45 -48.84
C ASN A 957 -17.91 8.69 -50.02
N LYS A 958 -17.58 7.41 -49.84
CA LYS A 958 -17.09 6.52 -50.89
C LYS A 958 -18.18 5.52 -51.29
N PRO A 959 -18.50 5.37 -52.58
CA PRO A 959 -19.44 4.34 -53.02
C PRO A 959 -18.84 2.95 -52.78
N VAL A 960 -19.62 2.06 -52.14
CA VAL A 960 -19.28 0.67 -51.88
C VAL A 960 -20.10 -0.20 -52.82
N LYS A 961 -19.44 -0.79 -53.82
CA LYS A 961 -20.08 -1.68 -54.80
C LYS A 961 -20.33 -3.06 -54.18
N LYS A 962 -21.61 -3.40 -54.02
CA LYS A 962 -22.12 -4.71 -53.62
C LYS A 962 -22.36 -5.59 -54.85
N GLY A 963 -21.57 -6.65 -55.00
CA GLY A 963 -21.85 -7.77 -55.90
C GLY A 963 -22.76 -8.81 -55.24
N ARG A 964 -22.72 -10.06 -55.72
CA ARG A 964 -23.35 -11.19 -55.03
C ARG A 964 -22.69 -11.39 -53.66
N ARG A 965 -23.49 -11.56 -52.61
CA ARG A 965 -23.02 -11.65 -51.22
C ARG A 965 -23.67 -12.84 -50.52
N ILE A 966 -22.87 -13.62 -49.79
CA ILE A 966 -23.39 -14.70 -48.93
C ILE A 966 -23.11 -14.35 -47.47
N SER A 967 -24.12 -14.51 -46.61
CA SER A 967 -24.00 -14.36 -45.15
C SER A 967 -24.16 -15.71 -44.48
N ILE A 968 -23.27 -16.04 -43.56
CA ILE A 968 -23.44 -17.18 -42.64
C ILE A 968 -23.75 -16.60 -41.27
N ILE A 969 -24.98 -16.81 -40.80
CA ILE A 969 -25.57 -16.10 -39.65
C ILE A 969 -25.79 -17.08 -38.50
N CYS A 970 -25.20 -16.76 -37.35
CA CYS A 970 -25.39 -17.46 -36.09
C CYS A 970 -26.27 -16.61 -35.16
N ARG A 971 -27.15 -17.29 -34.41
CA ARG A 971 -28.12 -16.67 -33.50
C ARG A 971 -28.22 -17.49 -32.22
N ASP A 972 -28.41 -16.83 -31.09
CA ASP A 972 -28.78 -17.45 -29.83
C ASP A 972 -30.29 -17.72 -29.76
N ARG A 973 -30.69 -18.58 -28.83
CA ARG A 973 -32.10 -18.92 -28.62
C ARG A 973 -32.85 -17.74 -27.99
N PRO A 974 -34.15 -17.57 -28.31
CA PRO A 974 -35.02 -16.65 -27.61
C PRO A 974 -35.04 -16.92 -26.10
N MET A 975 -35.17 -15.86 -25.30
CA MET A 975 -35.36 -15.95 -23.84
C MET A 975 -36.77 -16.50 -23.55
N ILE A 976 -36.91 -17.42 -22.59
CA ILE A 976 -38.20 -17.96 -22.15
C ILE A 976 -38.95 -16.89 -21.34
N GLU A 977 -40.28 -16.77 -21.53
CA GLU A 977 -41.14 -15.64 -21.14
C GLU A 977 -41.12 -15.20 -19.66
N ASP A 978 -40.60 -16.00 -18.73
CA ASP A 978 -40.63 -15.68 -17.28
C ASP A 978 -39.65 -14.56 -16.85
N ASN A 979 -38.74 -14.09 -17.71
CA ASN A 979 -37.71 -13.09 -17.36
C ASN A 979 -37.78 -11.77 -18.15
N ILE A 980 -38.86 -11.53 -18.91
CA ILE A 980 -38.98 -10.34 -19.77
C ILE A 980 -39.35 -9.08 -18.97
N GLU A 981 -40.06 -9.22 -17.85
CA GLU A 981 -40.53 -8.05 -17.07
C GLU A 981 -39.46 -7.37 -16.21
N GLU A 982 -38.37 -8.05 -15.84
CA GLU A 982 -37.37 -7.50 -14.91
C GLU A 982 -36.18 -6.79 -15.60
N SER A 983 -35.94 -7.07 -16.89
CA SER A 983 -34.76 -6.55 -17.62
C SER A 983 -35.02 -5.35 -18.55
N LEU A 984 -36.29 -4.97 -18.78
CA LEU A 984 -36.68 -3.92 -19.75
C LEU A 984 -37.25 -2.64 -19.13
N ARG A 985 -37.22 -2.45 -17.80
CA ARG A 985 -37.59 -1.16 -17.20
C ARG A 985 -36.42 -0.19 -17.16
N LEU A 986 -36.28 0.62 -18.20
CA LEU A 986 -35.67 1.95 -18.09
C LEU A 986 -36.63 2.84 -17.28
N LYS A 987 -36.12 3.48 -16.21
CA LYS A 987 -36.83 4.58 -15.54
C LYS A 987 -36.99 5.73 -16.55
N PRO A 988 -38.16 6.39 -16.63
CA PRO A 988 -38.35 7.51 -17.54
C PRO A 988 -37.38 8.64 -17.20
N ILE A 989 -36.83 9.24 -18.27
CA ILE A 989 -36.02 10.46 -18.25
C ILE A 989 -36.92 11.59 -17.71
N PRO A 990 -36.51 12.40 -16.72
CA PRO A 990 -37.27 13.56 -16.33
C PRO A 990 -37.33 14.52 -17.52
N LEU A 991 -38.53 14.81 -18.00
CA LEU A 991 -38.77 15.94 -18.87
C LEU A 991 -38.48 17.21 -18.05
N GLU A 992 -37.53 18.01 -18.53
CA GLU A 992 -37.39 19.41 -18.14
C GLU A 992 -38.71 20.12 -18.49
N GLU A 993 -39.43 20.58 -17.48
CA GLU A 993 -40.39 21.67 -17.64
C GLU A 993 -39.70 22.98 -17.23
N THR A 994 -39.92 24.00 -18.07
CA THR A 994 -39.65 25.44 -17.97
C THR A 994 -39.35 26.03 -16.59
#